data_AF-A0A959IKS1-F1
#
_entry.id   AF-A0A959IKS1-F1
#
_cell.length_a   1.000
_cell.length_b   1.000
_cell.length_c   1.000
_cell.angle_alpha   90.00
_cell.angle_beta   90.00
_cell.angle_gamma   90.00
#
_symmetry.space_group_name_H-M   'P 1'
#
loop_
_entity.id
_entity.type
_entity.pdbx_description
1 polymer ?
#
loop_
_entity_poly.entity_id
_entity_poly.type
_entity_poly.pdbx_seq_one_letter_code
_entity_poly.pdbx_strand_id
1 'polypeptide(L)'
;MKIFSPLSGSVGFVFILVITSCQQVAGDPTIVDPSIDPATMMWYDQPAAQWEDALPIGNGRLGAMIFGKYGEEQIQLNEETYWSGGPYSTVVKGGYKQLPEIQQAIFDGKPIKAHKLFGRYLMGYPVEQQKYQALANLHLFFPGQDTAVQYRRSLDLKTGIASVTYAVDSITYRRELIASVPDQTIAIRLTADQPGSISLDAQLRGVRNSAHSNYATDYFRMDAVGDNQLKLTGKSADYLGVEGKLRYEARIVARPEGGTMVADDTKLIIRNADAVTLYFVAATNFVNYKDVSADQGDRVASYLQQLEGRPFEAVKADAVNDYQQFFKRVSLTLPETPSSFLPTDERMTSIQTTPDPQLAALCYNFGRYLLISSSRSGTQPANLQGIWNKDMNPSWDSKYTTNINTEMNYWPVETGNLPELAEPLITMVKELTDQGAQVAREHYGAKGWVFHQNTDIWRVAAPMDGPTWGTFTVGGAWLVTHLYEHYLFTQDEDYLREVYPVIKGAIEFFMDFLVEHPNGQWLVTNPSNSPENPPKGPGYEYFYDEVTGMYYFTTITAGATMDMQILKDLFSYYASATEILDIDQEFAEEVAQARKRFPPSQVGKDSMLQEWTDDMGQLEDKHRHFSHLYGLYPGNVISARRTPELVDPVKNVLEQRGDGGTGFSRGWKMALWARLYDGDRANRIFKGYLKEQCYASLFAKCFTPLQVDGSFGVTAGITEMLIQSHEGMIELLPALPDEWPEGSFKGVCARGGFELSFAWQNKELTAVEILSKSGKNCRINISKAVRVSCNGKEIDFSKHDDGAIEFATVKGDRYLIEAI
;
A
#
# COMPACT_ATOMS: atom_id res chain seq x y z
N MET A 1 65.88 -10.10 20.50
CA MET A 1 67.13 -10.81 20.83
C MET A 1 66.77 -12.23 21.26
N LYS A 2 67.59 -13.21 20.88
CA LYS A 2 67.40 -14.68 20.84
C LYS A 2 66.77 -15.34 22.10
N ILE A 3 65.79 -16.24 21.91
CA ILE A 3 65.82 -17.74 21.97
C ILE A 3 65.99 -18.33 23.39
N PHE A 4 65.05 -19.16 23.83
CA PHE A 4 65.28 -20.52 24.37
C PHE A 4 63.99 -21.38 24.27
N SER A 5 64.11 -22.59 23.70
CA SER A 5 63.20 -23.73 23.86
C SER A 5 63.64 -24.56 25.09
N PRO A 6 62.98 -25.67 25.56
CA PRO A 6 62.86 -26.91 24.76
C PRO A 6 61.73 -27.93 25.08
N LEU A 7 61.68 -28.97 24.22
CA LEU A 7 61.32 -30.41 24.42
C LEU A 7 59.85 -30.91 24.38
N SER A 8 59.49 -31.33 23.17
CA SER A 8 58.97 -32.65 22.72
C SER A 8 58.39 -33.69 23.70
N GLY A 9 57.21 -34.20 23.32
CA GLY A 9 56.71 -35.54 23.62
C GLY A 9 55.61 -35.93 22.62
N SER A 10 55.95 -36.72 21.61
CA SER A 10 55.04 -37.17 20.55
C SER A 10 54.36 -38.49 20.94
N VAL A 11 53.03 -38.51 20.99
CA VAL A 11 52.21 -39.74 20.93
C VAL A 11 51.24 -39.54 19.77
N GLY A 12 51.44 -40.30 18.69
CA GLY A 12 50.57 -40.30 17.53
C GLY A 12 49.31 -41.12 17.80
N PHE A 13 48.15 -40.47 17.71
CA PHE A 13 46.88 -41.15 17.45
C PHE A 13 46.40 -40.74 16.06
N VAL A 14 46.34 -41.73 15.17
CA VAL A 14 45.76 -41.63 13.84
C VAL A 14 44.24 -41.53 14.01
N PHE A 15 43.67 -40.34 13.85
CA PHE A 15 42.23 -40.20 13.62
C PHE A 15 41.94 -40.53 12.16
N ILE A 16 41.37 -41.71 11.94
CA ILE A 16 40.70 -42.05 10.68
C ILE A 16 39.43 -41.21 10.63
N LEU A 17 39.49 -40.10 9.89
CA LEU A 17 38.33 -39.28 9.56
C LEU A 17 37.52 -40.06 8.52
N VAL A 18 36.51 -40.81 8.96
CA VAL A 18 35.49 -41.35 8.06
C VAL A 18 34.63 -40.17 7.62
N ILE A 19 34.97 -39.58 6.48
CA ILE A 19 34.09 -38.66 5.76
C ILE A 19 32.98 -39.52 5.14
N THR A 20 31.90 -39.74 5.90
CA THR A 20 30.62 -40.10 5.28
C THR A 20 30.14 -38.88 4.52
N SER A 21 30.39 -38.88 3.22
CA SER A 21 29.71 -38.00 2.28
C SER A 21 28.21 -38.36 2.29
N CYS A 22 27.44 -37.69 3.14
CA CYS A 22 26.02 -37.51 2.85
C CYS A 22 25.98 -36.57 1.64
N GLN A 23 25.87 -37.15 0.45
CA GLN A 23 25.35 -36.43 -0.71
C GLN A 23 23.99 -35.88 -0.30
N GLN A 24 23.91 -34.57 -0.08
CA GLN A 24 22.68 -33.85 -0.36
C GLN A 24 22.32 -34.23 -1.80
N VAL A 25 21.27 -35.02 -1.95
CA VAL A 25 20.58 -35.13 -3.23
C VAL A 25 20.06 -33.73 -3.49
N ALA A 26 20.83 -32.94 -4.25
CA ALA A 26 20.29 -31.80 -4.95
C ALA A 26 19.10 -32.37 -5.75
N GLY A 27 17.89 -31.96 -5.37
CA GLY A 27 16.69 -32.34 -6.10
C GLY A 27 16.90 -32.04 -7.58
N ASP A 28 16.60 -33.03 -8.41
CA ASP A 28 16.60 -32.90 -9.86
C ASP A 28 15.73 -31.66 -10.25
N PRO A 29 16.23 -30.66 -10.99
CA PRO A 29 15.51 -29.43 -11.29
C PRO A 29 14.39 -29.60 -12.34
N THR A 30 13.76 -30.77 -12.40
CA THR A 30 12.81 -31.15 -13.46
C THR A 30 11.40 -31.50 -12.97
N ILE A 31 11.00 -31.10 -11.76
CA ILE A 31 9.60 -31.20 -11.34
C ILE A 31 8.93 -29.83 -11.54
N VAL A 32 8.53 -29.56 -12.78
CA VAL A 32 7.40 -28.65 -13.02
C VAL A 32 6.20 -29.29 -12.33
N ASP A 33 5.74 -28.70 -11.22
CA ASP A 33 4.50 -29.13 -10.57
C ASP A 33 3.33 -28.47 -11.31
N PRO A 34 2.59 -29.19 -12.17
CA PRO A 34 1.51 -28.62 -12.96
C PRO A 34 0.32 -28.18 -12.09
N SER A 35 0.32 -28.49 -10.78
CA SER A 35 -0.69 -28.02 -9.84
C SER A 35 -0.42 -26.60 -9.33
N ILE A 36 0.78 -26.05 -9.58
CA ILE A 36 1.17 -24.71 -9.15
C ILE A 36 1.05 -23.74 -10.33
N ASP A 37 0.28 -22.68 -10.15
CA ASP A 37 0.39 -21.49 -11.00
C ASP A 37 1.41 -20.52 -10.37
N PRO A 38 2.60 -20.35 -10.97
CA PRO A 38 3.66 -19.55 -10.38
C PRO A 38 3.38 -18.04 -10.37
N ALA A 39 2.36 -17.56 -11.09
CA ALA A 39 1.93 -16.16 -11.04
C ALA A 39 0.95 -15.87 -9.89
N THR A 40 0.47 -16.89 -9.18
CA THR A 40 -0.57 -16.72 -8.14
C THR A 40 -0.35 -17.55 -6.88
N MET A 41 0.64 -18.44 -6.86
CA MET A 41 0.97 -19.24 -5.70
C MET A 41 2.23 -18.72 -5.00
N MET A 42 2.08 -18.32 -3.74
CA MET A 42 3.20 -18.18 -2.82
C MET A 42 3.36 -19.48 -2.04
N TRP A 43 4.56 -20.06 -1.97
CA TRP A 43 4.77 -21.29 -1.20
C TRP A 43 6.20 -21.43 -0.68
N TYR A 44 6.32 -22.15 0.44
CA TYR A 44 7.55 -22.32 1.20
C TYR A 44 7.59 -23.72 1.82
N ASP A 45 8.80 -24.26 1.98
CA ASP A 45 9.07 -25.59 2.54
C ASP A 45 9.45 -25.55 4.03
N GLN A 46 9.39 -24.38 4.66
CA GLN A 46 9.61 -24.18 6.10
C GLN A 46 8.56 -23.24 6.74
N PRO A 47 8.28 -23.39 8.05
CA PRO A 47 7.50 -22.41 8.81
C PRO A 47 8.15 -21.02 8.81
N ALA A 48 7.35 -19.98 8.98
CA ALA A 48 7.87 -18.62 9.13
C ALA A 48 8.71 -18.50 10.42
N ALA A 49 9.92 -17.95 10.28
CA ALA A 49 10.83 -17.74 11.40
C ALA A 49 10.50 -16.47 12.20
N GLN A 50 9.95 -15.46 11.52
CA GLN A 50 9.55 -14.17 12.07
C GLN A 50 8.20 -13.74 11.46
N TRP A 51 7.58 -12.72 12.05
CA TRP A 51 6.25 -12.25 11.65
C TRP A 51 6.23 -11.74 10.20
N GLU A 52 7.30 -11.10 9.78
CA GLU A 52 7.46 -10.55 8.44
C GLU A 52 7.51 -11.63 7.35
N ASP A 53 7.75 -12.91 7.71
CA ASP A 53 7.73 -14.03 6.77
C ASP A 53 6.42 -14.83 6.81
N ALA A 54 5.49 -14.48 7.71
CA ALA A 54 4.18 -15.09 7.83
C ALA A 54 3.27 -14.73 6.64
N LEU A 55 2.29 -15.59 6.36
CA LEU A 55 1.37 -15.37 5.23
C LEU A 55 0.20 -14.47 5.64
N PRO A 56 -0.09 -13.37 4.93
CA PRO A 56 -1.23 -12.52 5.21
C PRO A 56 -2.53 -13.11 4.67
N ILE A 57 -3.63 -13.00 5.41
CA ILE A 57 -5.01 -13.06 4.91
C ILE A 57 -5.81 -11.89 5.47
N GLY A 58 -6.84 -11.45 4.75
CA GLY A 58 -7.72 -10.38 5.22
C GLY A 58 -9.02 -10.28 4.45
N ASN A 59 -10.03 -9.69 5.07
CA ASN A 59 -11.35 -9.47 4.47
C ASN A 59 -11.69 -7.97 4.39
N GLY A 60 -10.68 -7.10 4.35
CA GLY A 60 -10.82 -5.64 4.47
C GLY A 60 -10.83 -5.17 5.92
N ARG A 61 -11.53 -5.87 6.82
CA ARG A 61 -11.69 -5.47 8.24
C ARG A 61 -10.85 -6.29 9.21
N LEU A 62 -10.93 -7.62 9.11
CA LEU A 62 -10.15 -8.58 9.89
C LEU A 62 -8.91 -8.98 9.09
N GLY A 63 -7.76 -8.99 9.76
CA GLY A 63 -6.49 -9.43 9.20
C GLY A 63 -5.87 -10.54 10.04
N ALA A 64 -5.13 -11.44 9.39
CA ALA A 64 -4.29 -12.41 10.07
C ALA A 64 -2.93 -12.64 9.38
N MET A 65 -1.93 -12.97 10.18
CA MET A 65 -0.59 -13.38 9.74
C MET A 65 -0.30 -14.80 10.26
N ILE A 66 -0.16 -15.76 9.35
CA ILE A 66 -0.05 -17.21 9.64
C ILE A 66 1.42 -17.66 9.61
N PHE A 67 1.94 -18.16 10.73
CA PHE A 67 3.33 -18.64 10.80
C PHE A 67 3.52 -20.02 10.18
N GLY A 68 2.54 -20.91 10.33
CA GLY A 68 2.56 -22.26 9.75
C GLY A 68 3.30 -23.29 10.60
N LYS A 69 3.56 -23.05 11.88
CA LYS A 69 4.32 -23.99 12.72
C LYS A 69 3.51 -25.24 13.08
N TYR A 70 4.10 -26.43 13.04
CA TYR A 70 3.40 -27.71 13.29
C TYR A 70 3.19 -28.02 14.78
N GLY A 71 4.13 -27.68 15.67
CA GLY A 71 4.00 -27.92 17.12
C GLY A 71 3.28 -26.81 17.88
N GLU A 72 3.73 -25.57 17.73
CA GLU A 72 3.07 -24.37 18.26
C GLU A 72 2.78 -23.40 17.12
N GLU A 73 1.54 -23.41 16.63
CA GLU A 73 1.08 -22.42 15.66
C GLU A 73 0.81 -21.09 16.34
N GLN A 74 1.18 -20.01 15.65
CA GLN A 74 0.81 -18.66 16.02
C GLN A 74 0.12 -18.00 14.82
N ILE A 75 -1.08 -17.50 15.04
CA ILE A 75 -1.80 -16.66 14.08
C ILE A 75 -2.00 -15.31 14.74
N GLN A 76 -1.30 -14.30 14.26
CA GLN A 76 -1.46 -12.93 14.74
C GLN A 76 -2.70 -12.33 14.07
N LEU A 77 -3.55 -11.63 14.84
CA LEU A 77 -4.88 -11.19 14.45
C LEU A 77 -5.05 -9.68 14.62
N ASN A 78 -5.75 -9.05 13.66
CA ASN A 78 -6.04 -7.63 13.60
C ASN A 78 -7.53 -7.37 13.34
N GLU A 79 -7.98 -6.18 13.74
CA GLU A 79 -9.26 -5.59 13.37
C GLU A 79 -8.97 -4.11 13.07
N GLU A 80 -9.33 -3.66 11.87
CA GLU A 80 -8.87 -2.39 11.28
C GLU A 80 -9.20 -1.14 12.11
N THR A 81 -10.19 -1.21 12.99
CA THR A 81 -10.66 -0.08 13.80
C THR A 81 -10.09 -0.08 15.21
N TYR A 82 -9.19 -1.02 15.57
CA TYR A 82 -8.51 -1.01 16.86
C TYR A 82 -7.28 -0.09 16.89
N TRP A 83 -7.48 1.14 17.37
CA TRP A 83 -6.46 2.18 17.50
C TRP A 83 -6.38 2.73 18.93
N SER A 84 -5.30 3.44 19.27
CA SER A 84 -5.21 4.18 20.53
C SER A 84 -6.16 5.39 20.56
N GLY A 85 -6.40 5.94 21.75
CA GLY A 85 -7.15 7.18 21.92
C GLY A 85 -8.65 7.09 21.62
N GLY A 86 -9.21 8.23 21.24
CA GLY A 86 -10.63 8.51 21.02
C GLY A 86 -10.79 9.78 20.17
N PRO A 87 -12.03 10.20 19.83
CA PRO A 87 -12.24 11.42 19.06
C PRO A 87 -11.55 12.64 19.72
N TYR A 88 -10.74 13.35 18.94
CA TYR A 88 -9.94 14.50 19.40
C TYR A 88 -9.73 15.52 18.29
N SER A 89 -9.13 16.66 18.63
CA SER A 89 -8.82 17.72 17.68
C SER A 89 -7.40 18.24 17.88
N THR A 90 -6.71 18.50 16.78
CA THR A 90 -5.36 19.07 16.76
C THR A 90 -5.34 20.53 16.29
N VAL A 91 -6.51 21.17 16.19
CA VAL A 91 -6.63 22.55 15.69
C VAL A 91 -6.06 23.57 16.69
N VAL A 92 -5.13 24.40 16.22
CA VAL A 92 -4.58 25.54 16.97
C VAL A 92 -5.27 26.83 16.55
N LYS A 93 -5.98 27.44 17.49
CA LYS A 93 -6.73 28.69 17.23
C LYS A 93 -5.81 29.88 17.09
N GLY A 94 -6.01 30.65 16.02
CA GLY A 94 -5.29 31.91 15.78
C GLY A 94 -3.87 31.79 15.25
N GLY A 95 -3.46 30.61 14.76
CA GLY A 95 -2.15 30.42 14.10
C GLY A 95 -1.93 31.35 12.90
N TYR A 96 -3.02 31.71 12.19
CA TYR A 96 -2.96 32.61 11.03
C TYR A 96 -2.33 33.98 11.32
N LYS A 97 -2.35 34.43 12.59
CA LYS A 97 -1.73 35.70 13.00
C LYS A 97 -0.21 35.71 12.85
N GLN A 98 0.41 34.54 12.85
CA GLN A 98 1.85 34.37 12.75
C GLN A 98 2.30 34.05 11.32
N LEU A 99 1.36 33.66 10.44
CA LEU A 99 1.65 33.29 9.06
C LEU A 99 2.39 34.40 8.28
N PRO A 100 2.03 35.70 8.36
CA PRO A 100 2.77 36.74 7.64
C PRO A 100 4.24 36.85 8.05
N GLU A 101 4.56 36.66 9.33
CA GLU A 101 5.95 36.70 9.82
C GLU A 101 6.73 35.45 9.37
N ILE A 102 6.08 34.28 9.35
CA ILE A 102 6.65 33.03 8.82
C ILE A 102 6.99 33.18 7.34
N GLN A 103 6.03 33.66 6.54
CA GLN A 103 6.19 33.87 5.10
C GLN A 103 7.30 34.86 4.79
N GLN A 104 7.33 36.00 5.50
CA GLN A 104 8.40 37.00 5.36
C GLN A 104 9.76 36.43 5.77
N ALA A 105 9.84 35.63 6.84
CA ALA A 105 11.10 35.03 7.27
C ALA A 105 11.68 34.07 6.22
N ILE A 106 10.84 33.36 5.47
CA ILE A 106 11.28 32.49 4.37
C ILE A 106 11.87 33.32 3.24
N PHE A 107 11.17 34.37 2.79
CA PHE A 107 11.67 35.26 1.74
C PHE A 107 12.90 36.08 2.15
N ASP A 108 13.07 36.36 3.45
CA ASP A 108 14.26 36.99 4.03
C ASP A 108 15.49 36.05 4.11
N GLY A 109 15.38 34.78 3.71
CA GLY A 109 16.45 33.79 3.85
C GLY A 109 16.70 33.37 5.31
N LYS A 110 15.65 33.36 6.15
CA LYS A 110 15.69 32.99 7.57
C LYS A 110 14.82 31.75 7.86
N PRO A 111 15.06 30.59 7.21
CA PRO A 111 14.17 29.43 7.28
C PRO A 111 14.09 28.83 8.70
N ILE A 112 15.13 28.92 9.53
CA ILE A 112 15.09 28.47 10.94
C ILE A 112 14.15 29.34 11.79
N LYS A 113 14.09 30.66 11.52
CA LYS A 113 13.13 31.54 12.20
C LYS A 113 11.71 31.12 11.84
N ALA A 114 11.45 30.92 10.55
CA ALA A 114 10.16 30.46 10.04
C ALA A 114 9.77 29.10 10.67
N HIS A 115 10.70 28.15 10.72
CA HIS A 115 10.52 26.85 11.35
C HIS A 115 10.11 26.95 12.82
N LYS A 116 10.81 27.75 13.63
CA LYS A 116 10.47 27.92 15.05
C LYS A 116 9.11 28.58 15.24
N LEU A 117 8.77 29.57 14.42
CA LEU A 117 7.45 30.22 14.45
C LEU A 117 6.34 29.24 14.05
N PHE A 118 6.53 28.47 12.97
CA PHE A 118 5.59 27.43 12.56
C PHE A 118 5.41 26.38 13.66
N GLY A 119 6.52 25.89 14.20
CA GLY A 119 6.57 24.96 15.33
C GLY A 119 5.74 25.36 16.53
N ARG A 120 5.78 26.64 16.91
CA ARG A 120 5.10 27.17 18.10
C ARG A 120 3.63 27.49 17.90
N TYR A 121 3.23 27.83 16.67
CA TYR A 121 1.95 28.50 16.44
C TYR A 121 1.04 27.80 15.41
N LEU A 122 1.58 26.91 14.58
CA LEU A 122 0.82 26.19 13.54
C LEU A 122 0.90 24.66 13.66
N MET A 123 1.86 24.10 14.42
CA MET A 123 1.85 22.65 14.70
C MET A 123 0.61 22.24 15.49
N GLY A 124 0.00 21.11 15.14
CA GLY A 124 -1.12 20.56 15.89
C GLY A 124 -0.72 20.08 17.29
N TYR A 125 -1.69 20.08 18.22
CA TYR A 125 -1.51 19.59 19.59
C TYR A 125 -2.59 18.56 19.95
N PRO A 126 -2.22 17.33 20.41
CA PRO A 126 -0.86 16.81 20.54
C PRO A 126 -0.11 16.74 19.19
N VAL A 127 1.23 16.76 19.25
CA VAL A 127 2.08 16.84 18.06
C VAL A 127 2.15 15.51 17.30
N GLU A 128 1.93 14.37 17.97
CA GLU A 128 1.80 13.05 17.34
C GLU A 128 0.35 12.54 17.38
N GLN A 129 0.08 11.47 16.62
CA GLN A 129 -1.25 10.92 16.39
C GLN A 129 -1.48 9.59 17.10
N GLN A 130 -2.70 9.07 16.97
CA GLN A 130 -3.07 7.78 17.53
C GLN A 130 -2.56 6.61 16.67
N LYS A 131 -2.30 5.48 17.33
CA LYS A 131 -1.59 4.33 16.75
C LYS A 131 -2.55 3.21 16.42
N TYR A 132 -2.36 2.57 15.27
CA TYR A 132 -3.01 1.30 14.99
C TYR A 132 -2.40 0.21 15.88
N GLN A 133 -3.22 -0.69 16.44
CA GLN A 133 -2.77 -1.65 17.45
C GLN A 133 -3.09 -3.09 17.06
N ALA A 134 -2.19 -4.00 17.43
CA ALA A 134 -2.43 -5.43 17.30
C ALA A 134 -3.56 -5.90 18.23
N LEU A 135 -4.51 -6.67 17.69
CA LEU A 135 -5.68 -7.08 18.46
C LEU A 135 -5.39 -8.31 19.33
N ALA A 136 -4.93 -9.41 18.73
CA ALA A 136 -4.77 -10.68 19.43
C ALA A 136 -3.74 -11.61 18.76
N ASN A 137 -3.38 -12.68 19.48
CA ASN A 137 -2.69 -13.85 18.94
C ASN A 137 -3.49 -15.10 19.27
N LEU A 138 -3.80 -15.93 18.26
CA LEU A 138 -4.28 -17.29 18.45
C LEU A 138 -3.09 -18.24 18.48
N HIS A 139 -2.90 -18.91 19.60
CA HIS A 139 -1.93 -20.01 19.73
C HIS A 139 -2.65 -21.34 19.70
N LEU A 140 -2.15 -22.26 18.87
CA LEU A 140 -2.61 -23.66 18.82
C LEU A 140 -1.41 -24.55 19.16
N PHE A 141 -1.51 -25.28 20.26
CA PHE A 141 -0.48 -26.21 20.72
C PHE A 141 -0.90 -27.62 20.33
N PHE A 142 -0.06 -28.34 19.58
CA PHE A 142 -0.30 -29.71 19.11
C PHE A 142 0.66 -30.68 19.82
N PRO A 143 0.23 -31.34 20.92
CA PRO A 143 1.11 -32.21 21.69
C PRO A 143 1.67 -33.36 20.84
N GLY A 144 2.97 -33.63 20.97
CA GLY A 144 3.64 -34.72 20.25
C GLY A 144 4.04 -34.40 18.80
N GLN A 145 3.84 -33.16 18.33
CA GLN A 145 4.25 -32.72 17.00
C GLN A 145 5.54 -31.88 17.09
N ASP A 146 6.63 -32.46 17.59
CA ASP A 146 7.91 -31.76 17.80
C ASP A 146 8.80 -31.73 16.54
N THR A 147 8.59 -32.68 15.62
CA THR A 147 9.30 -32.78 14.35
C THR A 147 8.35 -33.16 13.24
N ALA A 148 8.46 -32.52 12.08
CA ALA A 148 7.63 -32.81 10.91
C ALA A 148 8.47 -33.01 9.64
N VAL A 149 7.94 -33.79 8.70
CA VAL A 149 8.51 -34.00 7.36
C VAL A 149 7.49 -33.63 6.29
N GLN A 150 7.94 -33.52 5.04
CA GLN A 150 7.08 -33.17 3.88
C GLN A 150 6.29 -31.87 4.11
N TYR A 151 6.92 -30.91 4.78
CA TYR A 151 6.29 -29.66 5.15
C TYR A 151 6.09 -28.77 3.92
N ARG A 152 4.93 -28.11 3.85
CA ARG A 152 4.65 -27.03 2.91
C ARG A 152 3.67 -26.05 3.54
N ARG A 153 3.92 -24.75 3.38
CA ARG A 153 2.91 -23.70 3.56
C ARG A 153 2.73 -22.91 2.27
N SER A 154 1.53 -22.42 2.02
CA SER A 154 1.23 -21.65 0.81
C SER A 154 0.10 -20.66 1.02
N LEU A 155 0.09 -19.61 0.19
CA LEU A 155 -1.03 -18.70 0.00
C LEU A 155 -1.38 -18.70 -1.49
N ASP A 156 -2.60 -19.14 -1.80
CA ASP A 156 -3.13 -19.10 -3.16
C ASP A 156 -3.87 -17.77 -3.37
N LEU A 157 -3.26 -16.87 -4.15
CA LEU A 157 -3.83 -15.57 -4.45
C LEU A 157 -5.09 -15.67 -5.32
N LYS A 158 -5.38 -16.80 -5.99
CA LYS A 158 -6.64 -16.98 -6.75
C LYS A 158 -7.84 -17.21 -5.85
N THR A 159 -7.63 -17.71 -4.64
CA THR A 159 -8.70 -18.08 -3.71
C THR A 159 -8.65 -17.33 -2.40
N GLY A 160 -7.52 -16.70 -2.05
CA GLY A 160 -7.28 -16.08 -0.75
C GLY A 160 -7.10 -17.11 0.38
N ILE A 161 -6.82 -18.37 0.05
CA ILE A 161 -6.66 -19.46 1.01
C ILE A 161 -5.19 -19.61 1.38
N ALA A 162 -4.88 -19.51 2.67
CA ALA A 162 -3.61 -19.96 3.23
C ALA A 162 -3.73 -21.45 3.62
N SER A 163 -2.71 -22.24 3.30
CA SER A 163 -2.65 -23.68 3.60
C SER A 163 -1.35 -24.07 4.26
N VAL A 164 -1.39 -25.08 5.13
CA VAL A 164 -0.21 -25.73 5.70
C VAL A 164 -0.41 -27.23 5.71
N THR A 165 0.56 -27.99 5.22
CA THR A 165 0.55 -29.45 5.18
C THR A 165 1.88 -29.98 5.69
N TYR A 166 1.85 -31.04 6.48
CA TYR A 166 3.05 -31.71 6.99
C TYR A 166 2.70 -33.10 7.54
N ALA A 167 3.70 -33.95 7.74
CA ALA A 167 3.51 -35.28 8.33
C ALA A 167 4.27 -35.45 9.65
N VAL A 168 3.62 -36.11 10.63
CA VAL A 168 4.19 -36.55 11.92
C VAL A 168 3.76 -38.00 12.14
N ASP A 169 4.70 -38.89 12.45
CA ASP A 169 4.44 -40.32 12.71
C ASP A 169 3.57 -41.01 11.63
N SER A 170 3.79 -40.69 10.35
CA SER A 170 3.02 -41.19 9.19
C SER A 170 1.57 -40.70 9.09
N ILE A 171 1.17 -39.71 9.90
CA ILE A 171 -0.12 -39.02 9.80
C ILE A 171 0.11 -37.70 9.08
N THR A 172 -0.66 -37.43 8.03
CA THR A 172 -0.64 -36.16 7.30
C THR A 172 -1.63 -35.20 7.91
N TYR A 173 -1.14 -34.04 8.38
CA TYR A 173 -1.96 -32.95 8.89
C TYR A 173 -2.10 -31.86 7.84
N ARG A 174 -3.29 -31.26 7.77
CA ARG A 174 -3.58 -30.13 6.88
C ARG A 174 -4.34 -29.05 7.63
N ARG A 175 -4.00 -27.81 7.32
CA ARG A 175 -4.65 -26.60 7.80
C ARG A 175 -5.04 -25.72 6.64
N GLU A 176 -6.27 -25.23 6.63
CA GLU A 176 -6.76 -24.23 5.67
C GLU A 176 -7.30 -23.02 6.43
N LEU A 177 -6.91 -21.82 6.00
CA LEU A 177 -7.31 -20.56 6.60
C LEU A 177 -7.82 -19.61 5.53
N ILE A 178 -8.95 -18.95 5.80
CA ILE A 178 -9.57 -17.98 4.90
C ILE A 178 -10.28 -16.88 5.69
N ALA A 179 -10.21 -15.64 5.21
CA ALA A 179 -10.95 -14.51 5.75
C ALA A 179 -12.20 -14.27 4.89
N SER A 180 -13.39 -14.41 5.48
CA SER A 180 -14.67 -14.29 4.78
C SER A 180 -15.25 -12.89 4.96
N VAL A 181 -15.51 -12.18 3.85
CA VAL A 181 -16.31 -10.94 3.86
C VAL A 181 -17.79 -11.24 4.10
N PRO A 182 -18.44 -12.19 3.40
CA PRO A 182 -19.87 -12.46 3.61
C PRO A 182 -20.21 -12.88 5.05
N ASP A 183 -19.30 -13.61 5.71
CA ASP A 183 -19.53 -14.15 7.07
C ASP A 183 -18.82 -13.38 8.19
N GLN A 184 -18.04 -12.34 7.85
CA GLN A 184 -17.31 -11.49 8.80
C GLN A 184 -16.44 -12.28 9.81
N THR A 185 -15.77 -13.33 9.34
CA THR A 185 -14.93 -14.23 10.16
C THR A 185 -13.60 -14.57 9.49
N ILE A 186 -12.58 -14.90 10.30
CA ILE A 186 -11.47 -15.74 9.84
C ILE A 186 -11.77 -17.19 10.23
N ALA A 187 -11.89 -18.07 9.23
CA ALA A 187 -12.19 -19.49 9.41
C ALA A 187 -10.92 -20.33 9.27
N ILE A 188 -10.75 -21.29 10.16
CA ILE A 188 -9.58 -22.19 10.23
C ILE A 188 -10.11 -23.62 10.26
N ARG A 189 -9.65 -24.45 9.32
CA ARG A 189 -9.95 -25.88 9.27
C ARG A 189 -8.70 -26.68 9.53
N LEU A 190 -8.75 -27.59 10.50
CA LEU A 190 -7.71 -28.54 10.85
C LEU A 190 -8.21 -29.95 10.49
N THR A 191 -7.44 -30.70 9.72
CA THR A 191 -7.76 -32.08 9.30
C THR A 191 -6.53 -32.97 9.40
N ALA A 192 -6.74 -34.27 9.61
CA ALA A 192 -5.72 -35.30 9.48
C ALA A 192 -6.23 -36.42 8.54
N ASP A 193 -5.33 -37.19 7.95
CA ASP A 193 -5.68 -38.35 7.11
C ASP A 193 -6.05 -39.62 7.90
N GLN A 194 -5.96 -39.56 9.23
CA GLN A 194 -6.42 -40.60 10.15
C GLN A 194 -7.46 -40.04 11.14
N PRO A 195 -8.60 -40.73 11.33
CA PRO A 195 -9.60 -40.36 12.34
C PRO A 195 -9.01 -40.32 13.76
N GLY A 196 -9.51 -39.42 14.60
CA GLY A 196 -9.10 -39.27 15.98
C GLY A 196 -7.68 -38.72 16.19
N SER A 197 -7.03 -38.19 15.15
CA SER A 197 -5.63 -37.73 15.23
C SER A 197 -5.46 -36.26 15.64
N ILE A 198 -6.53 -35.47 15.70
CA ILE A 198 -6.43 -34.05 16.08
C ILE A 198 -6.61 -33.88 17.58
N SER A 199 -5.51 -33.53 18.24
CA SER A 199 -5.50 -33.07 19.63
C SER A 199 -4.76 -31.74 19.71
N LEU A 200 -5.40 -30.73 20.31
CA LEU A 200 -4.78 -29.42 20.51
C LEU A 200 -5.28 -28.70 21.76
N ASP A 201 -4.47 -27.76 22.24
CA ASP A 201 -4.91 -26.71 23.15
C ASP A 201 -4.93 -25.38 22.39
N ALA A 202 -6.07 -24.69 22.37
CA ALA A 202 -6.21 -23.37 21.76
C ALA A 202 -6.24 -22.27 22.83
N GLN A 203 -5.55 -21.16 22.56
CA GLN A 203 -5.54 -19.96 23.41
C GLN A 203 -5.68 -18.69 22.56
N LEU A 204 -6.62 -17.82 22.92
CA LEU A 204 -6.75 -16.48 22.35
C LEU A 204 -6.13 -15.47 23.32
N ARG A 205 -4.95 -14.96 22.97
CA ARG A 205 -4.14 -14.10 23.83
C ARG A 205 -4.23 -12.63 23.38
N GLY A 206 -4.40 -11.72 24.33
CA GLY A 206 -4.28 -10.27 24.07
C GLY A 206 -2.83 -9.84 23.87
N VAL A 207 -2.62 -8.70 23.20
CA VAL A 207 -1.29 -8.13 22.97
C VAL A 207 -0.97 -7.08 24.03
N ARG A 208 0.13 -7.25 24.76
CA ARG A 208 0.55 -6.31 25.81
C ARG A 208 1.24 -5.10 25.19
N ASN A 209 0.86 -3.89 25.64
CA ASN A 209 1.63 -2.68 25.35
C ASN A 209 2.77 -2.50 26.37
N SER A 210 3.98 -2.92 26.00
CA SER A 210 5.16 -2.84 26.86
C SER A 210 5.65 -1.42 27.13
N ALA A 211 5.25 -0.43 26.32
CA ALA A 211 5.61 0.97 26.54
C ALA A 211 4.76 1.62 27.64
N HIS A 212 3.55 1.11 27.90
CA HIS A 212 2.61 1.69 28.86
C HIS A 212 2.49 0.90 30.16
N SER A 213 2.65 -0.43 30.13
CA SER A 213 2.51 -1.24 31.35
C SER A 213 3.36 -2.51 31.34
N ASN A 214 3.87 -2.85 32.53
CA ASN A 214 4.51 -4.14 32.80
C ASN A 214 3.49 -5.29 32.95
N TYR A 215 2.21 -4.99 33.15
CA TYR A 215 1.14 -5.96 33.41
C TYR A 215 -0.02 -5.82 32.41
N ALA A 216 -0.64 -6.95 32.05
CA ALA A 216 -1.71 -7.01 31.05
C ALA A 216 -3.12 -6.72 31.61
N THR A 217 -3.32 -6.93 32.91
CA THR A 217 -4.65 -7.10 33.54
C THR A 217 -5.57 -5.89 33.49
N ASP A 218 -5.05 -4.69 33.22
CA ASP A 218 -5.86 -3.46 33.10
C ASP A 218 -6.26 -3.14 31.66
N TYR A 219 -5.72 -3.84 30.66
CA TYR A 219 -5.95 -3.58 29.23
C TYR A 219 -6.82 -4.62 28.55
N PHE A 220 -6.69 -5.88 28.95
CA PHE A 220 -7.51 -6.95 28.40
C PHE A 220 -7.74 -8.07 29.41
N ARG A 221 -8.78 -8.84 29.13
CA ARG A 221 -9.17 -10.02 29.89
C ARG A 221 -9.44 -11.17 28.93
N MET A 222 -8.94 -12.34 29.30
CA MET A 222 -9.13 -13.61 28.60
C MET A 222 -10.07 -14.48 29.44
N ASP A 223 -11.09 -15.05 28.82
CA ASP A 223 -12.03 -15.96 29.48
C ASP A 223 -12.47 -17.06 28.50
N ALA A 224 -13.06 -18.13 29.01
CA ALA A 224 -13.89 -19.04 28.23
C ALA A 224 -15.36 -18.61 28.28
N VAL A 225 -16.14 -19.00 27.27
CA VAL A 225 -17.61 -18.88 27.29
C VAL A 225 -18.24 -20.19 26.83
N GLY A 226 -19.00 -20.81 27.73
CA GLY A 226 -19.47 -22.17 27.54
C GLY A 226 -18.31 -23.16 27.39
N ASP A 227 -18.57 -24.28 26.73
CA ASP A 227 -17.60 -25.37 26.57
C ASP A 227 -16.81 -25.31 25.26
N ASN A 228 -17.07 -24.30 24.41
CA ASN A 228 -16.56 -24.26 23.04
C ASN A 228 -16.04 -22.90 22.57
N GLN A 229 -15.95 -21.89 23.44
CA GLN A 229 -15.49 -20.56 23.03
C GLN A 229 -14.40 -19.98 23.93
N LEU A 230 -13.52 -19.19 23.32
CA LEU A 230 -12.63 -18.26 24.01
C LEU A 230 -13.10 -16.83 23.75
N LYS A 231 -12.96 -16.00 24.79
CA LYS A 231 -13.26 -14.57 24.82
C LYS A 231 -11.99 -13.80 25.08
N LEU A 232 -11.79 -12.74 24.30
CA LEU A 232 -10.87 -11.67 24.63
C LEU A 232 -11.64 -10.36 24.60
N THR A 233 -11.60 -9.60 25.70
CA THR A 233 -12.11 -8.22 25.74
C THR A 233 -11.04 -7.28 26.20
N GLY A 234 -11.03 -6.06 25.67
CA GLY A 234 -10.10 -5.06 26.13
C GLY A 234 -10.47 -3.64 25.72
N LYS A 235 -9.54 -2.73 26.01
CA LYS A 235 -9.65 -1.31 25.68
C LYS A 235 -8.36 -0.78 25.05
N SER A 236 -8.51 0.25 24.23
CA SER A 236 -7.37 1.00 23.72
C SER A 236 -6.65 1.76 24.82
N ALA A 237 -5.39 2.10 24.58
CA ALA A 237 -4.59 2.89 25.51
C ALA A 237 -4.81 4.40 25.33
N ASP A 238 -4.67 5.14 26.43
CA ASP A 238 -4.48 6.59 26.38
C ASP A 238 -3.14 6.90 25.68
N TYR A 239 -3.11 8.00 24.92
CA TYR A 239 -1.88 8.46 24.28
C TYR A 239 -1.85 9.98 24.18
N LEU A 240 -0.75 10.59 24.65
CA LEU A 240 -0.52 12.04 24.65
C LEU A 240 -1.69 12.88 25.17
N GLY A 241 -2.36 12.41 26.23
CA GLY A 241 -3.49 13.10 26.85
C GLY A 241 -4.84 12.87 26.15
N VAL A 242 -4.88 12.09 25.08
CA VAL A 242 -6.11 11.61 24.45
C VAL A 242 -6.52 10.28 25.11
N GLU A 243 -7.72 10.26 25.69
CA GLU A 243 -8.27 9.08 26.38
C GLU A 243 -8.56 7.94 25.40
N GLY A 244 -8.18 6.71 25.76
CA GLY A 244 -8.50 5.46 25.07
C GLY A 244 -9.98 5.10 25.20
N LYS A 245 -10.78 5.45 24.17
CA LYS A 245 -12.24 5.26 24.16
C LYS A 245 -12.71 4.01 23.41
N LEU A 246 -11.80 3.33 22.72
CA LEU A 246 -12.15 2.09 22.03
C LEU A 246 -12.22 0.91 23.01
N ARG A 247 -13.20 0.06 22.78
CA ARG A 247 -13.47 -1.21 23.46
C ARG A 247 -13.63 -2.25 22.39
N TYR A 248 -13.08 -3.43 22.62
CA TYR A 248 -13.16 -4.52 21.66
C TYR A 248 -13.59 -5.82 22.34
N GLU A 249 -14.23 -6.66 21.55
CA GLU A 249 -14.47 -8.06 21.88
C GLU A 249 -14.01 -8.91 20.69
N ALA A 250 -13.33 -10.01 21.00
CA ALA A 250 -12.90 -11.01 20.05
C ALA A 250 -13.23 -12.41 20.57
N ARG A 251 -13.60 -13.31 19.66
CA ARG A 251 -14.07 -14.66 19.96
C ARG A 251 -13.42 -15.68 19.06
N ILE A 252 -13.07 -16.82 19.65
CA ILE A 252 -12.83 -18.06 18.93
C ILE A 252 -13.93 -19.04 19.29
N VAL A 253 -14.60 -19.61 18.30
CA VAL A 253 -15.54 -20.73 18.48
C VAL A 253 -14.95 -21.97 17.85
N ALA A 254 -14.82 -23.05 18.63
CA ALA A 254 -14.36 -24.35 18.16
C ALA A 254 -15.51 -25.31 17.92
N ARG A 255 -15.42 -26.07 16.82
CA ARG A 255 -16.35 -27.12 16.43
C ARG A 255 -15.57 -28.38 16.02
N PRO A 256 -15.30 -29.30 16.95
CA PRO A 256 -14.68 -30.58 16.63
C PRO A 256 -15.69 -31.54 15.98
N GLU A 257 -15.20 -32.35 15.05
CA GLU A 257 -15.86 -33.55 14.55
C GLU A 257 -15.27 -34.76 15.28
N GLY A 258 -16.09 -35.49 16.04
CA GLY A 258 -15.59 -36.54 16.92
C GLY A 258 -14.81 -36.01 18.13
N GLY A 259 -14.19 -36.91 18.88
CA GLY A 259 -13.35 -36.58 20.03
C GLY A 259 -14.09 -35.95 21.22
N THR A 260 -13.33 -35.26 22.07
CA THR A 260 -13.84 -34.47 23.20
C THR A 260 -13.30 -33.06 23.19
N MET A 261 -14.04 -32.15 23.79
CA MET A 261 -13.64 -30.76 24.00
C MET A 261 -14.10 -30.29 25.37
N VAL A 262 -13.22 -29.57 26.07
CA VAL A 262 -13.54 -28.91 27.33
C VAL A 262 -12.89 -27.52 27.35
N ALA A 263 -13.60 -26.56 27.93
CA ALA A 263 -13.03 -25.27 28.27
C ALA A 263 -12.39 -25.33 29.66
N ASP A 264 -11.14 -24.89 29.77
CA ASP A 264 -10.38 -24.79 31.02
C ASP A 264 -9.82 -23.38 31.16
N ASP A 265 -10.55 -22.54 31.89
CA ASP A 265 -10.32 -21.10 32.10
C ASP A 265 -10.10 -20.30 30.79
N THR A 266 -8.87 -20.27 30.30
CA THR A 266 -8.44 -19.49 29.12
C THR A 266 -8.03 -20.37 27.94
N LYS A 267 -8.33 -21.67 28.02
CA LYS A 267 -7.97 -22.67 27.03
C LYS A 267 -9.19 -23.44 26.55
N LEU A 268 -9.20 -23.82 25.27
CA LEU A 268 -10.02 -24.92 24.77
C LEU A 268 -9.10 -26.12 24.56
N ILE A 269 -9.44 -27.22 25.23
CA ILE A 269 -8.69 -28.48 25.21
C ILE A 269 -9.48 -29.45 24.35
N ILE A 270 -8.98 -29.76 23.16
CA ILE A 270 -9.61 -30.66 22.19
C ILE A 270 -8.76 -31.93 22.09
N ARG A 271 -9.38 -33.11 22.17
CA ARG A 271 -8.67 -34.40 22.13
C ARG A 271 -9.35 -35.38 21.19
N ASN A 272 -8.53 -36.08 20.43
CA ASN A 272 -8.90 -37.19 19.56
C ASN A 272 -10.06 -36.86 18.60
N ALA A 273 -10.07 -35.65 18.04
CA ALA A 273 -11.03 -35.25 16.99
C ALA A 273 -10.56 -35.74 15.62
N ASP A 274 -11.51 -35.97 14.71
CA ASP A 274 -11.26 -36.29 13.31
C ASP A 274 -10.88 -35.02 12.53
N ALA A 275 -11.56 -33.92 12.84
CA ALA A 275 -11.31 -32.60 12.31
C ALA A 275 -11.74 -31.52 13.32
N VAL A 276 -11.23 -30.31 13.17
CA VAL A 276 -11.64 -29.16 13.98
C VAL A 276 -11.81 -27.94 13.09
N THR A 277 -12.94 -27.24 13.24
CA THR A 277 -13.11 -25.91 12.66
C THR A 277 -13.10 -24.86 13.76
N LEU A 278 -12.29 -23.81 13.59
CA LEU A 278 -12.27 -22.63 14.43
C LEU A 278 -12.78 -21.43 13.64
N TYR A 279 -13.65 -20.63 14.24
CA TYR A 279 -14.09 -19.35 13.69
C TYR A 279 -13.66 -18.22 14.60
N PHE A 280 -12.91 -17.27 14.05
CA PHE A 280 -12.53 -16.03 14.70
C PHE A 280 -13.44 -14.90 14.24
N VAL A 281 -14.06 -14.20 15.20
CA VAL A 281 -14.79 -12.95 14.96
C VAL A 281 -14.33 -11.91 15.96
N ALA A 282 -14.33 -10.64 15.57
CA ALA A 282 -14.02 -9.52 16.46
C ALA A 282 -14.77 -8.28 16.02
N ALA A 283 -14.93 -7.32 16.92
CA ALA A 283 -15.41 -5.97 16.62
C ALA A 283 -14.91 -4.98 17.68
N THR A 284 -14.91 -3.69 17.33
CA THR A 284 -14.81 -2.59 18.28
C THR A 284 -16.16 -1.85 18.42
N ASN A 285 -16.22 -0.88 19.32
CA ASN A 285 -17.31 0.10 19.45
C ASN A 285 -17.20 1.29 18.46
N PHE A 286 -16.24 1.31 17.54
CA PHE A 286 -16.08 2.38 16.56
C PHE A 286 -17.28 2.46 15.60
N VAL A 287 -17.85 3.64 15.42
CA VAL A 287 -18.89 3.92 14.41
C VAL A 287 -18.30 4.79 13.30
N ASN A 288 -17.66 5.89 13.68
CA ASN A 288 -16.89 6.77 12.81
C ASN A 288 -15.93 7.62 13.67
N TYR A 289 -15.16 8.50 13.03
CA TYR A 289 -14.14 9.34 13.68
C TYR A 289 -14.65 10.27 14.80
N LYS A 290 -15.97 10.44 14.97
CA LYS A 290 -16.61 11.23 16.04
C LYS A 290 -17.40 10.38 17.03
N ASP A 291 -17.66 9.12 16.72
CA ASP A 291 -18.64 8.30 17.42
C ASP A 291 -18.11 6.89 17.73
N VAL A 292 -18.14 6.56 19.02
CA VAL A 292 -17.71 5.28 19.60
C VAL A 292 -18.82 4.66 20.47
N SER A 293 -20.09 4.96 20.12
CA SER A 293 -21.28 4.59 20.89
C SER A 293 -21.81 3.18 20.63
N ALA A 294 -21.29 2.47 19.63
CA ALA A 294 -21.72 1.10 19.36
C ALA A 294 -21.32 0.15 20.49
N ASP A 295 -21.99 -1.00 20.59
CA ASP A 295 -21.57 -2.07 21.48
C ASP A 295 -20.83 -3.16 20.70
N GLN A 296 -19.56 -3.37 21.06
CA GLN A 296 -18.71 -4.39 20.44
C GLN A 296 -19.21 -5.83 20.69
N GLY A 297 -19.86 -6.07 21.84
CA GLY A 297 -20.41 -7.38 22.20
C GLY A 297 -21.62 -7.73 21.35
N ASP A 298 -22.52 -6.79 21.12
CA ASP A 298 -23.69 -6.97 20.24
C ASP A 298 -23.27 -7.26 18.79
N ARG A 299 -22.25 -6.54 18.29
CA ARG A 299 -21.68 -6.79 16.95
C ARG A 299 -21.10 -8.20 16.84
N VAL A 300 -20.27 -8.58 17.81
CA VAL A 300 -19.70 -9.94 17.87
C VAL A 300 -20.79 -11.00 17.96
N ALA A 301 -21.82 -10.79 18.79
CA ALA A 301 -22.94 -11.72 18.93
C ALA A 301 -23.69 -11.88 17.59
N SER A 302 -23.89 -10.80 16.84
CA SER A 302 -24.49 -10.85 15.50
C SER A 302 -23.66 -11.69 14.53
N TYR A 303 -22.33 -11.53 14.50
CA TYR A 303 -21.47 -12.35 13.64
C TYR A 303 -21.50 -13.83 14.04
N LEU A 304 -21.48 -14.13 15.35
CA LEU A 304 -21.61 -15.50 15.83
C LEU A 304 -22.95 -16.14 15.46
N GLN A 305 -24.05 -15.38 15.51
CA GLN A 305 -25.37 -15.85 15.12
C GLN A 305 -25.42 -16.19 13.62
N GLN A 306 -24.81 -15.36 12.76
CA GLN A 306 -24.71 -15.65 11.32
C GLN A 306 -23.92 -16.93 11.01
N LEU A 307 -22.95 -17.28 11.87
CA LEU A 307 -22.14 -18.49 11.74
C LEU A 307 -22.79 -19.74 12.33
N GLU A 308 -23.91 -19.62 13.04
CA GLU A 308 -24.55 -20.75 13.73
C GLU A 308 -24.94 -21.85 12.73
N GLY A 309 -24.49 -23.09 12.99
CA GLY A 309 -24.71 -24.23 12.09
C GLY A 309 -23.99 -24.19 10.74
N ARG A 310 -23.29 -23.09 10.38
CA ARG A 310 -22.56 -23.01 9.10
C ARG A 310 -21.32 -23.92 9.10
N PRO A 311 -21.20 -24.86 8.13
CA PRO A 311 -19.99 -25.68 7.97
C PRO A 311 -18.87 -24.88 7.29
N PHE A 312 -17.62 -25.29 7.52
CA PHE A 312 -16.43 -24.63 6.94
C PHE A 312 -16.51 -24.53 5.42
N GLU A 313 -16.95 -25.59 4.75
CA GLU A 313 -17.05 -25.63 3.29
C GLU A 313 -18.00 -24.57 2.72
N ALA A 314 -19.07 -24.23 3.44
CA ALA A 314 -20.00 -23.17 3.01
C ALA A 314 -19.36 -21.77 3.17
N VAL A 315 -18.72 -21.51 4.31
CA VAL A 315 -18.00 -20.24 4.58
C VAL A 315 -16.84 -20.06 3.58
N LYS A 316 -16.09 -21.13 3.30
CA LYS A 316 -15.02 -21.14 2.31
C LYS A 316 -15.57 -20.83 0.92
N ALA A 317 -16.66 -21.47 0.50
CA ALA A 317 -17.25 -21.22 -0.81
C ALA A 317 -17.73 -19.78 -0.96
N ASP A 318 -18.42 -19.22 0.04
CA ASP A 318 -18.89 -17.83 0.02
C ASP A 318 -17.73 -16.84 -0.04
N ALA A 319 -16.70 -17.05 0.79
CA ALA A 319 -15.51 -16.21 0.81
C ALA A 319 -14.74 -16.24 -0.53
N VAL A 320 -14.53 -17.43 -1.10
CA VAL A 320 -13.86 -17.57 -2.41
C VAL A 320 -14.70 -16.93 -3.52
N ASN A 321 -16.02 -17.14 -3.51
CA ASN A 321 -16.91 -16.56 -4.52
C ASN A 321 -16.89 -15.03 -4.48
N ASP A 322 -16.98 -14.43 -3.29
CA ASP A 322 -16.86 -12.98 -3.09
C ASP A 322 -15.49 -12.47 -3.56
N TYR A 323 -14.40 -13.06 -3.07
CA TYR A 323 -13.03 -12.67 -3.40
C TYR A 323 -12.75 -12.73 -4.91
N GLN A 324 -13.22 -13.79 -5.57
CA GLN A 324 -12.99 -14.01 -7.00
C GLN A 324 -13.75 -13.04 -7.91
N GLN A 325 -14.79 -12.35 -7.41
CA GLN A 325 -15.44 -11.26 -8.17
C GLN A 325 -14.48 -10.11 -8.45
N PHE A 326 -13.46 -9.92 -7.61
CA PHE A 326 -12.42 -8.91 -7.77
C PHE A 326 -11.18 -9.50 -8.43
N PHE A 327 -10.64 -10.59 -7.88
CA PHE A 327 -9.33 -11.09 -8.29
C PHE A 327 -9.31 -11.56 -9.75
N LYS A 328 -10.35 -12.26 -10.22
CA LYS A 328 -10.39 -12.79 -11.60
C LYS A 328 -10.53 -11.74 -12.69
N ARG A 329 -10.81 -10.47 -12.34
CA ARG A 329 -10.96 -9.38 -13.31
C ARG A 329 -9.69 -9.12 -14.12
N VAL A 330 -8.52 -9.45 -13.56
CA VAL A 330 -7.24 -9.20 -14.22
C VAL A 330 -6.37 -10.46 -14.22
N SER A 331 -5.67 -10.69 -15.33
CA SER A 331 -4.65 -11.74 -15.47
C SER A 331 -3.45 -11.20 -16.21
N LEU A 332 -2.26 -11.36 -15.63
CA LEU A 332 -0.97 -11.11 -16.26
C LEU A 332 -0.24 -12.45 -16.43
N THR A 333 0.13 -12.77 -17.66
CA THR A 333 0.89 -13.97 -18.00
C THR A 333 2.21 -13.56 -18.62
N LEU A 334 3.31 -14.01 -18.01
CA LEU A 334 4.67 -13.80 -18.48
C LEU A 334 5.37 -15.16 -18.66
N PRO A 335 6.53 -15.23 -19.34
CA PRO A 335 7.18 -16.49 -19.63
C PRO A 335 7.56 -17.27 -18.36
N GLU A 336 7.25 -18.55 -18.34
CA GLU A 336 7.66 -19.48 -17.29
C GLU A 336 9.11 -19.94 -17.53
N THR A 337 9.87 -20.07 -16.44
CA THR A 337 11.19 -20.69 -16.45
C THR A 337 11.22 -21.82 -15.42
N PRO A 338 12.22 -22.72 -15.43
CA PRO A 338 12.35 -23.74 -14.38
C PRO A 338 12.37 -23.14 -12.97
N SER A 339 12.92 -21.93 -12.81
CA SER A 339 12.92 -21.21 -11.53
C SER A 339 11.52 -20.80 -11.07
N SER A 340 10.55 -20.60 -11.97
CA SER A 340 9.20 -20.14 -11.60
C SER A 340 8.47 -21.09 -10.64
N PHE A 341 8.86 -22.36 -10.58
CA PHE A 341 8.22 -23.39 -9.74
C PHE A 341 8.92 -23.61 -8.39
N LEU A 342 10.03 -22.92 -8.10
CA LEU A 342 10.72 -22.99 -6.81
C LEU A 342 9.88 -22.34 -5.68
N PRO A 343 10.21 -22.62 -4.39
CA PRO A 343 9.71 -21.83 -3.26
C PRO A 343 9.89 -20.32 -3.48
N THR A 344 8.97 -19.51 -3.01
CA THR A 344 8.94 -18.06 -3.31
C THR A 344 10.23 -17.34 -2.88
N ASP A 345 10.80 -17.70 -1.74
CA ASP A 345 12.08 -17.19 -1.24
C ASP A 345 13.28 -17.62 -2.09
N GLU A 346 13.26 -18.86 -2.61
CA GLU A 346 14.27 -19.32 -3.57
C GLU A 346 14.16 -18.57 -4.91
N ARG A 347 12.94 -18.31 -5.40
CA ARG A 347 12.69 -17.50 -6.61
C ARG A 347 13.26 -16.10 -6.50
N MET A 348 13.03 -15.44 -5.36
CA MET A 348 13.56 -14.10 -5.06
C MET A 348 15.09 -14.06 -5.07
N THR A 349 15.74 -15.17 -4.72
CA THR A 349 17.20 -15.31 -4.77
C THR A 349 17.68 -15.61 -6.18
N SER A 350 17.03 -16.54 -6.89
CA SER A 350 17.47 -16.99 -8.23
C SER A 350 17.31 -15.93 -9.31
N ILE A 351 16.29 -15.06 -9.20
CA ILE A 351 16.00 -14.01 -10.20
C ILE A 351 17.18 -13.03 -10.42
N GLN A 352 18.10 -12.96 -9.46
CA GLN A 352 19.29 -12.12 -9.53
C GLN A 352 20.27 -12.56 -10.62
N THR A 353 20.24 -13.83 -11.01
CA THR A 353 21.13 -14.42 -12.04
C THR A 353 20.38 -15.07 -13.19
N THR A 354 19.20 -15.63 -12.93
CA THR A 354 18.38 -16.35 -13.91
C THR A 354 17.02 -15.66 -14.02
N PRO A 355 16.60 -15.16 -15.19
CA PRO A 355 15.29 -14.52 -15.33
C PRO A 355 14.12 -15.39 -14.82
N ASP A 356 13.20 -14.76 -14.09
CA ASP A 356 11.90 -15.32 -13.69
C ASP A 356 10.81 -14.25 -13.89
N PRO A 357 10.38 -13.99 -15.14
CA PRO A 357 9.32 -13.02 -15.43
C PRO A 357 8.02 -13.28 -14.66
N GLN A 358 7.67 -14.55 -14.42
CA GLN A 358 6.49 -14.90 -13.64
C GLN A 358 6.55 -14.44 -12.18
N LEU A 359 7.72 -14.10 -11.63
CA LEU A 359 7.80 -13.50 -10.29
C LEU A 359 7.29 -12.05 -10.29
N ALA A 360 7.42 -11.33 -11.42
CA ALA A 360 6.78 -10.03 -11.59
C ALA A 360 5.25 -10.19 -11.64
N ALA A 361 4.73 -11.21 -12.34
CA ALA A 361 3.30 -11.52 -12.34
C ALA A 361 2.79 -11.88 -10.93
N LEU A 362 3.56 -12.65 -10.15
CA LEU A 362 3.23 -12.94 -8.75
C LEU A 362 3.20 -11.68 -7.89
N CYS A 363 4.18 -10.79 -8.00
CA CYS A 363 4.21 -9.53 -7.24
C CYS A 363 3.08 -8.58 -7.64
N TYR A 364 2.74 -8.52 -8.93
CA TYR A 364 1.58 -7.78 -9.43
C TYR A 364 0.26 -8.29 -8.81
N ASN A 365 0.07 -9.61 -8.83
CA ASN A 365 -1.12 -10.22 -8.22
C ASN A 365 -1.13 -10.08 -6.69
N PHE A 366 0.04 -10.08 -6.04
CA PHE A 366 0.15 -9.87 -4.61
C PHE A 366 -0.33 -8.47 -4.20
N GLY A 367 0.06 -7.40 -4.90
CA GLY A 367 -0.46 -6.06 -4.60
C GLY A 367 -1.98 -5.95 -4.83
N ARG A 368 -2.53 -6.56 -5.89
CA ARG A 368 -3.99 -6.63 -6.07
C ARG A 368 -4.67 -7.39 -4.92
N TYR A 369 -4.10 -8.51 -4.51
CA TYR A 369 -4.56 -9.31 -3.37
C TYR A 369 -4.56 -8.49 -2.07
N LEU A 370 -3.48 -7.75 -1.78
CA LEU A 370 -3.38 -6.91 -0.59
C LEU A 370 -4.50 -5.88 -0.54
N LEU A 371 -4.82 -5.23 -1.67
CA LEU A 371 -5.88 -4.22 -1.71
C LEU A 371 -7.26 -4.83 -1.47
N ILE A 372 -7.57 -5.95 -2.14
CA ILE A 372 -8.81 -6.72 -1.92
C ILE A 372 -8.91 -7.14 -0.45
N SER A 373 -7.79 -7.48 0.18
CA SER A 373 -7.75 -7.99 1.55
C SER A 373 -7.73 -6.91 2.63
N SER A 374 -7.58 -5.62 2.29
CA SER A 374 -7.37 -4.52 3.26
C SER A 374 -8.20 -3.25 3.02
N SER A 375 -8.94 -3.12 1.91
CA SER A 375 -9.71 -1.90 1.60
C SER A 375 -11.03 -2.23 0.91
N ARG A 376 -11.94 -2.92 1.60
CA ARG A 376 -13.26 -3.29 1.06
C ARG A 376 -14.24 -2.14 1.28
N SER A 377 -15.25 -2.03 0.43
CA SER A 377 -16.27 -0.99 0.62
C SER A 377 -16.92 -1.12 2.02
N GLY A 378 -17.04 0.00 2.73
CA GLY A 378 -17.50 0.08 4.12
C GLY A 378 -16.44 -0.19 5.18
N THR A 379 -15.18 -0.43 4.80
CA THR A 379 -14.05 -0.57 5.73
C THR A 379 -13.28 0.76 5.84
N GLN A 380 -12.18 0.78 6.60
CA GLN A 380 -11.19 1.85 6.58
C GLN A 380 -10.23 1.66 5.39
N PRO A 381 -9.55 2.73 4.95
CA PRO A 381 -8.52 2.59 3.93
C PRO A 381 -7.32 1.80 4.46
N ALA A 382 -6.56 1.22 3.53
CA ALA A 382 -5.31 0.53 3.83
C ALA A 382 -4.30 1.52 4.43
N ASN A 383 -3.87 1.29 5.68
CA ASN A 383 -2.86 2.10 6.34
C ASN A 383 -1.44 1.73 5.88
N LEU A 384 -0.40 2.27 6.52
CA LEU A 384 1.01 1.94 6.25
C LEU A 384 1.32 0.43 6.20
N GLN A 385 0.56 -0.40 6.92
CA GLN A 385 0.70 -1.86 6.91
C GLN A 385 -0.55 -2.58 6.39
N GLY A 386 -1.41 -1.88 5.63
CA GLY A 386 -2.69 -2.38 5.16
C GLY A 386 -3.65 -2.53 6.33
N ILE A 387 -3.72 -3.74 6.88
CA ILE A 387 -4.41 -4.06 8.15
C ILE A 387 -3.60 -5.01 9.05
N TRP A 388 -2.37 -5.36 8.68
CA TRP A 388 -1.56 -6.36 9.38
C TRP A 388 -0.50 -5.69 10.27
N ASN A 389 -0.63 -5.83 11.58
CA ASN A 389 0.28 -5.21 12.55
C ASN A 389 0.39 -6.07 13.81
N LYS A 390 1.62 -6.42 14.22
CA LYS A 390 1.90 -7.17 15.47
C LYS A 390 2.15 -6.30 16.70
N ASP A 391 2.35 -5.00 16.52
CA ASP A 391 2.85 -4.10 17.57
C ASP A 391 1.74 -3.23 18.17
N MET A 392 1.86 -2.91 19.46
CA MET A 392 1.02 -1.90 20.12
C MET A 392 1.52 -0.47 19.89
N ASN A 393 2.76 -0.33 19.41
CA ASN A 393 3.44 0.91 19.03
C ASN A 393 4.22 0.66 17.74
N PRO A 394 3.53 0.47 16.60
CA PRO A 394 4.20 0.22 15.33
C PRO A 394 5.03 1.42 14.86
N SER A 395 5.94 1.16 13.92
CA SER A 395 6.73 2.22 13.29
C SER A 395 5.83 3.22 12.57
N TRP A 396 6.06 4.51 12.81
CA TRP A 396 5.21 5.61 12.33
C TRP A 396 3.72 5.39 12.62
N ASP A 397 3.42 4.75 13.75
CA ASP A 397 2.06 4.53 14.26
C ASP A 397 1.15 3.68 13.34
N SER A 398 1.72 3.13 12.25
CA SER A 398 0.99 2.45 11.17
C SER A 398 -0.23 3.27 10.71
N LYS A 399 -0.02 4.59 10.60
CA LYS A 399 -1.04 5.61 10.32
C LYS A 399 -1.31 5.77 8.82
N TYR A 400 -1.93 6.88 8.42
CA TYR A 400 -2.10 7.28 7.02
C TYR A 400 -1.13 8.42 6.72
N THR A 401 0.00 8.10 6.08
CA THR A 401 0.99 9.09 5.64
C THR A 401 0.75 9.47 4.18
N THR A 402 0.60 10.75 3.91
CA THR A 402 0.02 11.30 2.67
C THR A 402 0.97 12.25 1.95
N ASN A 403 2.27 12.02 2.15
CA ASN A 403 3.34 12.63 1.36
C ASN A 403 4.01 11.62 0.42
N ILE A 404 3.37 10.44 0.23
CA ILE A 404 3.62 9.40 -0.79
C ILE A 404 2.87 8.10 -0.48
N ASN A 405 2.81 7.66 0.79
CA ASN A 405 2.53 6.27 1.13
C ASN A 405 1.07 5.87 0.89
N THR A 406 0.13 6.65 1.40
CA THR A 406 -1.30 6.41 1.26
C THR A 406 -1.72 6.57 -0.20
N GLU A 407 -1.15 7.54 -0.92
CA GLU A 407 -1.35 7.69 -2.36
C GLU A 407 -0.86 6.45 -3.11
N MET A 408 0.36 5.98 -2.78
CA MET A 408 0.95 4.78 -3.38
C MET A 408 0.12 3.52 -3.12
N ASN A 409 -0.52 3.41 -1.95
CA ASN A 409 -1.41 2.29 -1.65
C ASN A 409 -2.52 2.14 -2.69
N TYR A 410 -2.99 3.25 -3.26
CA TYR A 410 -4.11 3.29 -4.20
C TYR A 410 -3.71 3.51 -5.65
N TRP A 411 -2.43 3.65 -6.00
CA TRP A 411 -1.99 3.67 -7.41
C TRP A 411 -2.50 2.48 -8.26
N PRO A 412 -2.58 1.23 -7.75
CA PRO A 412 -3.07 0.12 -8.55
C PRO A 412 -4.60 -0.04 -8.55
N VAL A 413 -5.37 0.79 -7.82
CA VAL A 413 -6.82 0.55 -7.62
C VAL A 413 -7.60 0.56 -8.93
N GLU A 414 -7.38 1.58 -9.76
CA GLU A 414 -8.13 1.75 -11.00
C GLU A 414 -7.60 0.80 -12.08
N THR A 415 -6.30 0.84 -12.34
CA THR A 415 -5.66 0.02 -13.38
C THR A 415 -5.78 -1.48 -13.10
N GLY A 416 -5.74 -1.87 -11.82
CA GLY A 416 -5.97 -3.24 -11.35
C GLY A 416 -7.42 -3.72 -11.40
N ASN A 417 -8.34 -2.91 -11.94
CA ASN A 417 -9.78 -3.17 -12.10
C ASN A 417 -10.49 -3.41 -10.76
N LEU A 418 -10.18 -2.58 -9.77
CA LEU A 418 -10.70 -2.63 -8.39
C LEU A 418 -11.35 -1.29 -7.95
N PRO A 419 -12.10 -0.55 -8.79
CA PRO A 419 -12.57 0.80 -8.49
C PRO A 419 -13.40 0.88 -7.20
N GLU A 420 -14.16 -0.16 -6.86
CA GLU A 420 -14.99 -0.21 -5.65
C GLU A 420 -14.17 -0.18 -4.36
N LEU A 421 -12.90 -0.59 -4.43
CA LEU A 421 -11.97 -0.60 -3.30
C LEU A 421 -11.38 0.79 -3.00
N ALA A 422 -11.63 1.79 -3.86
CA ALA A 422 -11.27 3.18 -3.60
C ALA A 422 -12.21 3.88 -2.60
N GLU A 423 -13.39 3.30 -2.35
CA GLU A 423 -14.42 3.92 -1.49
C GLU A 423 -13.90 4.30 -0.08
N PRO A 424 -13.15 3.44 0.64
CA PRO A 424 -12.60 3.82 1.94
C PRO A 424 -11.68 5.04 1.92
N LEU A 425 -10.86 5.20 0.86
CA LEU A 425 -10.01 6.37 0.67
C LEU A 425 -10.87 7.61 0.42
N ILE A 426 -11.84 7.51 -0.49
CA ILE A 426 -12.75 8.61 -0.85
C ILE A 426 -13.52 9.09 0.39
N THR A 427 -14.01 8.16 1.20
CA THR A 427 -14.70 8.44 2.46
C THR A 427 -13.77 9.14 3.45
N MET A 428 -12.54 8.64 3.65
CA MET A 428 -11.56 9.30 4.51
C MET A 428 -11.28 10.75 4.07
N VAL A 429 -11.10 11.00 2.76
CA VAL A 429 -10.85 12.35 2.24
C VAL A 429 -12.04 13.28 2.51
N LYS A 430 -13.27 12.82 2.30
CA LYS A 430 -14.49 13.58 2.65
C LYS A 430 -14.54 13.91 4.15
N GLU A 431 -14.22 12.95 5.01
CA GLU A 431 -14.22 13.15 6.47
C GLU A 431 -13.12 14.11 6.93
N LEU A 432 -11.94 14.07 6.31
CA LEU A 432 -10.83 14.98 6.61
C LEU A 432 -11.20 16.45 6.40
N THR A 433 -12.14 16.75 5.49
CA THR A 433 -12.59 18.13 5.25
C THR A 433 -13.21 18.78 6.50
N ASP A 434 -13.75 18.00 7.43
CA ASP A 434 -14.37 18.51 8.66
C ASP A 434 -13.37 19.26 9.55
N GLN A 435 -12.26 18.61 9.90
CA GLN A 435 -11.21 19.27 10.65
C GLN A 435 -10.33 20.13 9.73
N GLY A 436 -10.11 19.71 8.49
CA GLY A 436 -9.31 20.45 7.51
C GLY A 436 -9.84 21.86 7.24
N ALA A 437 -11.16 22.07 7.26
CA ALA A 437 -11.76 23.40 7.16
C ALA A 437 -11.53 24.26 8.42
N GLN A 438 -11.45 23.64 9.59
CA GLN A 438 -11.08 24.33 10.82
C GLN A 438 -9.59 24.70 10.80
N VAL A 439 -8.73 23.81 10.30
CA VAL A 439 -7.30 24.09 10.13
C VAL A 439 -7.09 25.22 9.13
N ALA A 440 -7.71 25.18 7.95
CA ALA A 440 -7.64 26.25 6.94
C ALA A 440 -7.96 27.63 7.56
N ARG A 441 -9.05 27.72 8.32
CA ARG A 441 -9.45 28.96 8.98
C ARG A 441 -8.51 29.38 10.11
N GLU A 442 -8.22 28.48 11.04
CA GLU A 442 -7.54 28.83 12.30
C GLU A 442 -6.02 28.95 12.15
N HIS A 443 -5.41 28.15 11.26
CA HIS A 443 -3.97 28.13 11.04
C HIS A 443 -3.53 29.07 9.92
N TYR A 444 -4.36 29.21 8.88
CA TYR A 444 -3.98 29.94 7.66
C TYR A 444 -4.86 31.15 7.36
N GLY A 445 -6.01 31.30 8.02
CA GLY A 445 -6.95 32.39 7.74
C GLY A 445 -7.62 32.27 6.37
N ALA A 446 -7.64 31.06 5.81
CA ALA A 446 -8.13 30.74 4.47
C ALA A 446 -9.51 30.08 4.51
N LYS A 447 -10.23 30.16 3.39
CA LYS A 447 -11.43 29.36 3.10
C LYS A 447 -11.05 27.91 2.78
N GLY A 448 -12.05 27.11 2.43
CA GLY A 448 -11.84 25.75 1.97
C GLY A 448 -11.40 24.81 3.09
N TRP A 449 -10.55 23.84 2.74
CA TRP A 449 -9.95 22.90 3.69
C TRP A 449 -8.52 22.57 3.28
N VAL A 450 -7.69 22.21 4.26
CA VAL A 450 -6.31 21.78 4.06
C VAL A 450 -6.03 20.53 4.87
N PHE A 451 -5.15 19.69 4.35
CA PHE A 451 -4.65 18.52 5.04
C PHE A 451 -3.17 18.32 4.72
N HIS A 452 -2.43 17.85 5.73
CA HIS A 452 -0.97 17.79 5.71
C HIS A 452 -0.47 16.38 5.38
N GLN A 453 0.58 15.92 6.08
CA GLN A 453 1.29 14.69 5.76
C GLN A 453 0.78 13.44 6.49
N ASN A 454 -0.03 13.56 7.55
CA ASN A 454 -0.40 12.43 8.40
C ASN A 454 -1.82 12.57 8.98
N THR A 455 -2.60 11.49 8.97
CA THR A 455 -3.85 11.34 9.76
C THR A 455 -3.90 9.94 10.39
N ASP A 456 -4.76 9.79 11.40
CA ASP A 456 -5.16 8.51 11.99
C ASP A 456 -6.65 8.23 11.75
N ILE A 457 -7.21 7.22 12.44
CA ILE A 457 -8.63 6.86 12.37
C ILE A 457 -9.58 8.00 12.81
N TRP A 458 -9.09 9.00 13.56
CA TRP A 458 -9.89 10.10 14.09
C TRP A 458 -9.93 11.33 13.19
N ARG A 459 -9.34 11.25 11.97
CA ARG A 459 -9.44 12.26 10.90
C ARG A 459 -8.95 13.65 11.31
N VAL A 460 -7.90 13.69 12.12
CA VAL A 460 -7.23 14.95 12.45
C VAL A 460 -6.42 15.47 11.26
N ALA A 461 -6.35 16.80 11.10
CA ALA A 461 -5.87 17.40 9.85
C ALA A 461 -4.73 18.44 10.01
N ALA A 462 -4.42 18.85 11.25
CA ALA A 462 -3.33 19.79 11.51
C ALA A 462 -1.96 19.15 11.20
N PRO A 463 -0.89 19.95 10.97
CA PRO A 463 0.45 19.42 10.75
C PRO A 463 1.01 18.77 12.03
N MET A 464 1.68 17.62 11.87
CA MET A 464 2.09 16.72 12.97
C MET A 464 3.60 16.41 12.97
N ASP A 465 4.08 15.74 14.01
CA ASP A 465 5.44 15.24 14.28
C ASP A 465 6.50 16.36 14.47
N GLY A 466 6.64 17.25 13.50
CA GLY A 466 7.54 18.42 13.58
C GLY A 466 7.53 19.22 12.27
N PRO A 467 7.96 20.50 12.26
CA PRO A 467 7.81 21.35 11.08
C PRO A 467 8.57 20.86 9.84
N THR A 468 9.63 20.05 10.01
CA THR A 468 10.36 19.43 8.89
C THR A 468 9.48 18.52 8.03
N TRP A 469 8.49 17.88 8.63
CA TRP A 469 7.56 16.97 7.95
C TRP A 469 6.17 17.61 7.81
N GLY A 470 5.72 18.23 8.89
CA GLY A 470 4.43 18.87 9.09
C GLY A 470 4.07 19.95 8.09
N THR A 471 5.06 20.70 7.58
CA THR A 471 4.80 21.86 6.72
C THR A 471 4.34 21.50 5.30
N PHE A 472 4.08 20.22 5.03
CA PHE A 472 3.56 19.74 3.76
C PHE A 472 2.07 20.07 3.61
N THR A 473 1.73 21.22 3.04
CA THR A 473 0.34 21.72 2.97
C THR A 473 -0.49 21.14 1.82
N VAL A 474 0.13 20.33 0.95
CA VAL A 474 -0.50 19.80 -0.28
C VAL A 474 -0.91 18.33 -0.18
N GLY A 475 -0.86 17.70 1.00
CA GLY A 475 -1.29 16.30 1.15
C GLY A 475 -2.76 16.10 0.82
N GLY A 476 -3.64 17.00 1.29
CA GLY A 476 -5.05 17.02 0.88
C GLY A 476 -5.24 17.22 -0.63
N ALA A 477 -4.43 18.09 -1.25
CA ALA A 477 -4.47 18.33 -2.69
C ALA A 477 -4.07 17.09 -3.50
N TRP A 478 -3.05 16.35 -3.05
CA TRP A 478 -2.65 15.10 -3.69
C TRP A 478 -3.73 14.04 -3.55
N LEU A 479 -4.31 13.85 -2.37
CA LEU A 479 -5.44 12.93 -2.22
C LEU A 479 -6.63 13.29 -3.12
N VAL A 480 -6.88 14.58 -3.36
CA VAL A 480 -7.92 15.02 -4.29
C VAL A 480 -7.61 14.62 -5.74
N THR A 481 -6.34 14.52 -6.15
CA THR A 481 -6.01 14.00 -7.49
C THR A 481 -6.47 12.55 -7.65
N HIS A 482 -6.45 11.74 -6.58
CA HIS A 482 -6.99 10.37 -6.62
C HIS A 482 -8.52 10.34 -6.80
N LEU A 483 -9.26 11.26 -6.18
CA LEU A 483 -10.70 11.39 -6.39
C LEU A 483 -10.99 11.73 -7.87
N TYR A 484 -10.22 12.62 -8.47
CA TYR A 484 -10.40 12.95 -9.88
C TYR A 484 -9.94 11.81 -10.81
N GLU A 485 -8.87 11.09 -10.48
CA GLU A 485 -8.45 9.88 -11.21
C GLU A 485 -9.54 8.81 -11.21
N HIS A 486 -10.26 8.59 -10.10
CA HIS A 486 -11.42 7.71 -10.07
C HIS A 486 -12.47 8.10 -11.14
N TYR A 487 -12.75 9.40 -11.29
CA TYR A 487 -13.59 9.89 -12.39
C TYR A 487 -12.95 9.64 -13.77
N LEU A 488 -11.65 9.87 -13.94
CA LEU A 488 -10.98 9.62 -15.22
C LEU A 488 -11.09 8.15 -15.66
N PHE A 489 -11.10 7.19 -14.73
CA PHE A 489 -11.23 5.77 -15.03
C PHE A 489 -12.69 5.29 -15.14
N THR A 490 -13.64 5.88 -14.40
CA THR A 490 -15.06 5.46 -14.43
C THR A 490 -15.90 6.23 -15.44
N GLN A 491 -15.55 7.50 -15.68
CA GLN A 491 -16.33 8.50 -16.40
C GLN A 491 -17.73 8.72 -15.80
N ASP A 492 -17.86 8.52 -14.48
CA ASP A 492 -19.11 8.71 -13.74
C ASP A 492 -19.28 10.18 -13.34
N GLU A 493 -20.16 10.90 -14.05
CA GLU A 493 -20.45 12.31 -13.79
C GLU A 493 -21.26 12.52 -12.50
N ASP A 494 -22.02 11.53 -12.04
CA ASP A 494 -22.75 11.61 -10.76
C ASP A 494 -21.77 11.52 -9.60
N TYR A 495 -20.80 10.61 -9.68
CA TYR A 495 -19.66 10.57 -8.77
C TYR A 495 -18.88 11.89 -8.79
N LEU A 496 -18.54 12.42 -9.97
CA LEU A 496 -17.80 13.68 -10.07
C LEU A 496 -18.56 14.82 -9.38
N ARG A 497 -19.88 14.90 -9.55
CA ARG A 497 -20.73 15.87 -8.86
C ARG A 497 -20.73 15.68 -7.34
N GLU A 498 -20.67 14.44 -6.86
CA GLU A 498 -20.59 14.12 -5.44
C GLU A 498 -19.27 14.58 -4.80
N VAL A 499 -18.14 14.38 -5.47
CA VAL A 499 -16.81 14.77 -4.95
C VAL A 499 -16.42 16.20 -5.29
N TYR A 500 -17.12 16.87 -6.21
CA TYR A 500 -16.85 18.25 -6.62
C TYR A 500 -16.71 19.23 -5.45
N PRO A 501 -17.56 19.23 -4.40
CA PRO A 501 -17.39 20.12 -3.25
C PRO A 501 -16.06 19.94 -2.51
N VAL A 502 -15.52 18.71 -2.48
CA VAL A 502 -14.21 18.42 -1.88
C VAL A 502 -13.09 19.03 -2.74
N ILE A 503 -13.16 18.87 -4.07
CA ILE A 503 -12.22 19.47 -5.02
C ILE A 503 -12.24 20.99 -4.90
N LYS A 504 -13.43 21.60 -4.97
CA LYS A 504 -13.62 23.05 -4.84
C LYS A 504 -13.08 23.59 -3.51
N GLY A 505 -13.34 22.89 -2.40
CA GLY A 505 -12.83 23.29 -1.09
C GLY A 505 -11.30 23.29 -1.02
N ALA A 506 -10.60 22.40 -1.72
CA ALA A 506 -9.13 22.46 -1.81
C ALA A 506 -8.68 23.67 -2.65
N ILE A 507 -9.36 23.96 -3.76
CA ILE A 507 -9.09 25.13 -4.61
C ILE A 507 -9.27 26.44 -3.85
N GLU A 508 -10.37 26.59 -3.09
CA GLU A 508 -10.63 27.77 -2.26
C GLU A 508 -9.51 28.01 -1.25
N PHE A 509 -8.98 26.95 -0.62
CA PHE A 509 -7.84 27.08 0.29
C PHE A 509 -6.61 27.62 -0.45
N PHE A 510 -6.22 27.04 -1.58
CA PHE A 510 -5.02 27.47 -2.29
C PHE A 510 -5.16 28.85 -2.92
N MET A 511 -6.35 29.26 -3.37
CA MET A 511 -6.58 30.61 -3.86
C MET A 511 -6.37 31.68 -2.78
N ASP A 512 -6.67 31.36 -1.51
CA ASP A 512 -6.39 32.24 -0.36
C ASP A 512 -4.93 32.10 0.17
N PHE A 513 -4.31 30.93 0.00
CA PHE A 513 -2.99 30.60 0.57
C PHE A 513 -1.80 30.99 -0.32
N LEU A 514 -1.98 31.01 -1.64
CA LEU A 514 -0.92 31.38 -2.59
C LEU A 514 -0.49 32.84 -2.38
N VAL A 515 0.82 33.07 -2.32
CA VAL A 515 1.41 34.40 -2.19
C VAL A 515 2.32 34.72 -3.37
N GLU A 516 2.51 36.02 -3.63
CA GLU A 516 3.42 36.48 -4.68
C GLU A 516 4.88 36.23 -4.27
N HIS A 517 5.63 35.56 -5.15
CA HIS A 517 7.06 35.38 -5.01
C HIS A 517 7.78 36.74 -5.15
N PRO A 518 8.89 37.01 -4.42
CA PRO A 518 9.61 38.28 -4.50
C PRO A 518 10.11 38.70 -5.89
N ASN A 519 10.12 37.79 -6.87
CA ASN A 519 10.42 38.13 -8.27
C ASN A 519 9.28 38.89 -8.97
N GLY A 520 8.10 39.02 -8.35
CA GLY A 520 6.92 39.71 -8.88
C GLY A 520 6.18 38.97 -10.01
N GLN A 521 6.61 37.76 -10.37
CA GLN A 521 6.06 37.00 -11.49
C GLN A 521 5.19 35.84 -11.01
N TRP A 522 5.68 35.09 -10.03
CA TRP A 522 5.08 33.82 -9.66
C TRP A 522 4.18 33.89 -8.44
N LEU A 523 3.18 32.99 -8.41
CA LEU A 523 2.44 32.62 -7.20
C LEU A 523 3.02 31.30 -6.68
N VAL A 524 3.30 31.25 -5.37
CA VAL A 524 3.90 30.08 -4.71
C VAL A 524 3.19 29.75 -3.40
N THR A 525 3.27 28.49 -2.97
CA THR A 525 2.91 28.09 -1.60
C THR A 525 3.96 28.60 -0.63
N ASN A 526 3.53 29.19 0.50
CA ASN A 526 4.44 29.65 1.55
C ASN A 526 3.73 29.65 2.92
N PRO A 527 4.16 28.83 3.89
CA PRO A 527 5.32 27.92 3.82
C PRO A 527 5.03 26.66 2.99
N SER A 528 6.11 26.04 2.51
CA SER A 528 6.14 24.83 1.68
C SER A 528 7.28 23.92 2.15
N ASN A 529 7.31 22.65 1.73
CA ASN A 529 8.49 21.78 1.82
C ASN A 529 8.57 20.79 0.65
N SER A 530 9.76 20.25 0.38
CA SER A 530 9.89 19.05 -0.46
C SER A 530 10.05 17.85 0.48
N PRO A 531 9.04 16.98 0.64
CA PRO A 531 9.15 15.80 1.50
C PRO A 531 10.35 14.95 1.07
N GLU A 532 11.27 14.57 1.94
CA GLU A 532 11.63 15.26 3.19
C GLU A 532 13.05 15.83 3.04
N ASN A 533 13.38 16.29 1.84
CA ASN A 533 14.74 16.67 1.46
C ASN A 533 15.05 18.11 1.92
N PRO A 534 16.13 18.32 2.69
CA PRO A 534 16.54 19.66 3.08
C PRO A 534 17.24 20.44 1.95
N PRO A 535 16.82 21.71 1.71
CA PRO A 535 17.57 22.62 0.86
C PRO A 535 18.96 22.94 1.43
N LYS A 536 19.91 23.18 0.54
CA LYS A 536 21.20 23.79 0.82
C LYS A 536 21.22 25.20 0.24
N GLY A 537 21.18 26.19 1.12
CA GLY A 537 21.20 27.61 0.78
C GLY A 537 21.43 28.48 2.02
N PRO A 538 21.40 29.82 1.88
CA PRO A 538 21.55 30.73 3.01
C PRO A 538 20.53 30.45 4.12
N GLY A 539 21.01 30.35 5.36
CA GLY A 539 20.18 30.12 6.55
C GLY A 539 19.72 28.68 6.78
N TYR A 540 19.96 27.76 5.84
CA TYR A 540 19.73 26.33 6.04
C TYR A 540 20.96 25.69 6.71
N GLU A 541 20.80 25.28 7.97
CA GLU A 541 21.82 24.60 8.76
C GLU A 541 21.14 23.66 9.78
N TYR A 542 21.95 22.85 10.45
CA TYR A 542 21.48 22.04 11.56
C TYR A 542 21.29 22.90 12.81
N PHE A 543 20.16 22.73 13.51
CA PHE A 543 19.82 23.45 14.73
C PHE A 543 19.05 22.56 15.70
N TYR A 544 18.98 22.97 16.97
CA TYR A 544 18.11 22.30 17.94
C TYR A 544 16.66 22.68 17.68
N ASP A 545 15.87 21.73 17.21
CA ASP A 545 14.42 21.85 17.06
C ASP A 545 13.74 21.48 18.38
N GLU A 546 13.05 22.47 18.95
CA GLU A 546 12.35 22.34 20.22
C GLU A 546 11.04 21.55 20.12
N VAL A 547 10.46 21.40 18.92
CA VAL A 547 9.23 20.63 18.72
C VAL A 547 9.54 19.13 18.77
N THR A 548 10.56 18.70 18.02
CA THR A 548 11.00 17.29 18.00
C THR A 548 11.94 16.93 19.15
N GLY A 549 12.58 17.92 19.77
CA GLY A 549 13.59 17.71 20.80
C GLY A 549 14.93 17.20 20.26
N MET A 550 15.21 17.39 18.96
CA MET A 550 16.36 16.83 18.25
C MET A 550 17.23 17.92 17.60
N TYR A 551 18.51 17.62 17.36
CA TYR A 551 19.37 18.46 16.52
C TYR A 551 19.20 18.03 15.07
N TYR A 552 18.51 18.84 14.26
CA TYR A 552 18.07 18.46 12.91
C TYR A 552 18.08 19.65 11.95
N PHE A 553 17.57 19.47 10.73
CA PHE A 553 17.47 20.50 9.69
C PHE A 553 16.02 20.92 9.46
N THR A 554 15.83 22.03 8.72
CA THR A 554 14.52 22.45 8.22
C THR A 554 14.42 22.19 6.72
N THR A 555 13.24 21.75 6.28
CA THR A 555 12.85 21.59 4.87
C THR A 555 11.96 22.75 4.39
N ILE A 556 11.58 23.65 5.31
CA ILE A 556 10.65 24.74 5.03
C ILE A 556 11.26 25.72 4.03
N THR A 557 10.51 25.98 2.98
CA THR A 557 10.84 26.86 1.86
C THR A 557 9.58 27.54 1.33
N ALA A 558 9.67 28.23 0.19
CA ALA A 558 8.53 28.68 -0.59
C ALA A 558 8.50 27.95 -1.95
N GLY A 559 7.31 27.51 -2.35
CA GLY A 559 7.06 26.89 -3.65
C GLY A 559 7.98 25.71 -3.96
N ALA A 560 8.03 24.67 -3.12
CA ALA A 560 8.70 23.45 -3.54
C ALA A 560 8.11 22.94 -4.86
N THR A 561 8.94 22.38 -5.74
CA THR A 561 8.49 21.97 -7.08
C THR A 561 7.34 20.97 -7.01
N MET A 562 7.33 20.10 -6.00
CA MET A 562 6.24 19.14 -5.75
C MET A 562 4.90 19.85 -5.52
N ASP A 563 4.82 20.82 -4.60
CA ASP A 563 3.59 21.59 -4.34
C ASP A 563 3.05 22.17 -5.64
N MET A 564 3.93 22.84 -6.39
CA MET A 564 3.53 23.54 -7.60
C MET A 564 3.10 22.58 -8.71
N GLN A 565 3.63 21.36 -8.76
CA GLN A 565 3.17 20.32 -9.69
C GLN A 565 1.82 19.73 -9.26
N ILE A 566 1.62 19.42 -7.97
CA ILE A 566 0.33 18.94 -7.45
C ILE A 566 -0.76 19.99 -7.70
N LEU A 567 -0.47 21.27 -7.44
CA LEU A 567 -1.42 22.36 -7.71
C LEU A 567 -1.69 22.57 -9.19
N LYS A 568 -0.72 22.33 -10.08
CA LYS A 568 -0.96 22.35 -11.53
C LYS A 568 -1.98 21.30 -11.94
N ASP A 569 -1.88 20.08 -11.42
CA ASP A 569 -2.86 19.02 -11.67
C ASP A 569 -4.22 19.40 -11.05
N LEU A 570 -4.26 19.72 -9.76
CA LEU A 570 -5.49 20.09 -9.04
C LEU A 570 -6.25 21.23 -9.74
N PHE A 571 -5.57 22.32 -10.12
CA PHE A 571 -6.20 23.46 -10.79
C PHE A 571 -6.68 23.09 -12.19
N SER A 572 -5.99 22.19 -12.89
CA SER A 572 -6.44 21.70 -14.20
C SER A 572 -7.69 20.82 -14.05
N TYR A 573 -7.70 19.92 -13.07
CA TYR A 573 -8.82 19.03 -12.78
C TYR A 573 -10.05 19.80 -12.32
N TYR A 574 -9.89 20.84 -11.51
CA TYR A 574 -10.99 21.73 -11.15
C TYR A 574 -11.61 22.39 -12.39
N ALA A 575 -10.78 22.97 -13.27
CA ALA A 575 -11.26 23.61 -14.51
C ALA A 575 -11.97 22.60 -15.42
N SER A 576 -11.45 21.38 -15.56
CA SER A 576 -12.12 20.32 -16.32
C SER A 576 -13.44 19.89 -15.65
N ALA A 577 -13.47 19.74 -14.33
CA ALA A 577 -14.68 19.36 -13.61
C ALA A 577 -15.78 20.42 -13.75
N THR A 578 -15.45 21.71 -13.71
CA THR A 578 -16.41 22.80 -13.93
C THR A 578 -16.94 22.83 -15.36
N GLU A 579 -16.10 22.53 -16.35
CA GLU A 579 -16.52 22.41 -17.75
C GLU A 579 -17.47 21.22 -17.95
N ILE A 580 -17.12 20.05 -17.39
CA ILE A 580 -17.91 18.81 -17.48
C ILE A 580 -19.28 18.98 -16.82
N LEU A 581 -19.32 19.57 -15.62
CA LEU A 581 -20.54 19.72 -14.83
C LEU A 581 -21.36 20.98 -15.19
N ASP A 582 -20.81 21.86 -16.02
CA ASP A 582 -21.36 23.18 -16.38
C ASP A 582 -21.71 24.06 -15.15
N ILE A 583 -20.74 24.22 -14.24
CA ILE A 583 -20.89 25.00 -12.99
C ILE A 583 -19.65 25.86 -12.69
N ASP A 584 -19.81 26.91 -11.89
CA ASP A 584 -18.71 27.73 -11.32
C ASP A 584 -17.68 28.30 -12.33
N GLN A 585 -18.11 28.57 -13.57
CA GLN A 585 -17.22 29.02 -14.66
C GLN A 585 -16.43 30.30 -14.33
N GLU A 586 -17.05 31.30 -13.68
CA GLU A 586 -16.37 32.55 -13.31
C GLU A 586 -15.22 32.29 -12.34
N PHE A 587 -15.43 31.45 -11.32
CA PHE A 587 -14.36 31.09 -10.38
C PHE A 587 -13.30 30.19 -11.06
N ALA A 588 -13.69 29.33 -11.99
CA ALA A 588 -12.75 28.55 -12.79
C ALA A 588 -11.83 29.43 -13.65
N GLU A 589 -12.34 30.54 -14.18
CA GLU A 589 -11.52 31.53 -14.90
C GLU A 589 -10.49 32.19 -13.97
N GLU A 590 -10.88 32.60 -12.76
CA GLU A 590 -9.95 33.15 -11.75
C GLU A 590 -8.84 32.16 -11.41
N VAL A 591 -9.21 30.90 -11.15
CA VAL A 591 -8.30 29.79 -10.86
C VAL A 591 -7.35 29.55 -12.04
N ALA A 592 -7.86 29.58 -13.27
CA ALA A 592 -7.03 29.45 -14.47
C ALA A 592 -6.03 30.60 -14.64
N GLN A 593 -6.39 31.85 -14.27
CA GLN A 593 -5.45 32.96 -14.28
C GLN A 593 -4.37 32.83 -13.21
N ALA A 594 -4.73 32.39 -11.99
CA ALA A 594 -3.76 32.12 -10.94
C ALA A 594 -2.76 31.03 -11.36
N ARG A 595 -3.26 29.93 -11.96
CA ARG A 595 -2.42 28.82 -12.47
C ARG A 595 -1.36 29.28 -13.48
N LYS A 596 -1.66 30.26 -14.35
CA LYS A 596 -0.68 30.81 -15.32
C LYS A 596 0.51 31.49 -14.66
N ARG A 597 0.37 31.89 -13.39
CA ARG A 597 1.45 32.49 -12.59
C ARG A 597 2.22 31.46 -11.77
N PHE A 598 1.93 30.16 -11.85
CA PHE A 598 2.74 29.16 -11.16
C PHE A 598 4.14 29.08 -11.77
N PRO A 599 5.19 28.87 -10.95
CA PRO A 599 6.53 28.62 -11.48
C PRO A 599 6.49 27.37 -12.40
N PRO A 600 7.13 27.41 -13.58
CA PRO A 600 7.25 26.24 -14.43
C PRO A 600 8.15 25.18 -13.78
N SER A 601 8.19 23.98 -14.34
CA SER A 601 9.27 23.02 -14.04
C SER A 601 10.57 23.59 -14.60
N GLN A 602 11.62 23.73 -13.78
CA GLN A 602 12.85 24.44 -14.15
C GLN A 602 14.07 23.53 -14.16
N VAL A 603 15.03 23.85 -15.03
CA VAL A 603 16.34 23.18 -15.06
C VAL A 603 17.33 24.00 -14.23
N GLY A 604 17.99 23.34 -13.29
CA GLY A 604 19.00 23.92 -12.40
C GLY A 604 20.32 24.16 -13.10
N LYS A 605 21.21 24.89 -12.42
CA LYS A 605 22.59 25.12 -12.90
C LYS A 605 23.43 23.83 -12.99
N ASP A 606 22.98 22.77 -12.35
CA ASP A 606 23.55 21.42 -12.35
C ASP A 606 22.94 20.51 -13.43
N SER A 607 22.13 21.09 -14.33
CA SER A 607 21.41 20.38 -15.41
C SER A 607 20.38 19.36 -14.90
N MET A 608 19.95 19.45 -13.64
CA MET A 608 18.89 18.62 -13.06
C MET A 608 17.56 19.37 -13.05
N LEU A 609 16.45 18.64 -12.91
CA LEU A 609 15.18 19.29 -12.58
C LEU A 609 15.28 19.89 -11.17
N GLN A 610 14.95 21.17 -11.00
CA GLN A 610 15.03 21.83 -9.69
C GLN A 610 14.01 21.25 -8.71
N GLU A 611 14.44 20.97 -7.49
CA GLU A 611 13.57 20.47 -6.42
C GLU A 611 12.77 21.59 -5.73
N TRP A 612 13.24 22.84 -5.82
CA TRP A 612 12.61 24.03 -5.25
C TRP A 612 12.46 25.13 -6.30
N THR A 613 11.56 26.10 -6.06
CA THR A 613 11.35 27.24 -6.99
C THR A 613 12.62 28.04 -7.24
N ASP A 614 13.42 28.27 -6.21
CA ASP A 614 14.75 28.85 -6.34
C ASP A 614 15.81 27.76 -6.55
N ASP A 615 16.85 28.06 -7.35
CA ASP A 615 17.95 27.13 -7.70
C ASP A 615 18.89 26.85 -6.50
N MET A 616 18.37 26.12 -5.53
CA MET A 616 19.05 25.70 -4.30
C MET A 616 19.77 24.36 -4.48
N GLY A 617 20.85 24.16 -3.71
CA GLY A 617 21.49 22.84 -3.62
C GLY A 617 20.72 21.92 -2.66
N GLN A 618 21.22 20.71 -2.45
CA GLN A 618 20.63 19.73 -1.52
C GLN A 618 21.63 19.43 -0.39
N LEU A 619 21.15 19.29 0.86
CA LEU A 619 22.00 18.77 1.94
C LEU A 619 22.09 17.23 1.90
N GLU A 620 21.09 16.55 1.31
CA GLU A 620 21.08 15.10 1.09
C GLU A 620 20.87 14.78 -0.41
N ASP A 621 21.94 14.40 -1.11
CA ASP A 621 21.93 14.16 -2.57
C ASP A 621 21.38 12.78 -2.96
N LYS A 622 21.39 11.80 -2.05
CA LYS A 622 20.83 10.45 -2.23
C LYS A 622 19.60 10.22 -1.35
N HIS A 623 18.78 11.26 -1.19
CA HIS A 623 17.57 11.16 -0.39
C HIS A 623 16.62 10.08 -0.90
N ARG A 624 15.88 9.44 0.00
CA ARG A 624 14.89 8.42 -0.37
C ARG A 624 13.68 8.99 -1.12
N HIS A 625 13.41 10.29 -0.95
CA HIS A 625 12.40 11.00 -1.74
C HIS A 625 13.03 11.75 -2.92
N PHE A 626 12.22 11.93 -3.95
CA PHE A 626 12.50 12.67 -5.18
C PHE A 626 11.19 13.35 -5.60
N SER A 627 10.59 14.03 -4.63
CA SER A 627 9.23 14.58 -4.62
C SER A 627 8.93 15.51 -5.80
N HIS A 628 9.92 16.23 -6.29
CA HIS A 628 9.84 17.08 -7.48
C HIS A 628 9.67 16.31 -8.81
N LEU A 629 9.70 14.97 -8.76
CA LEU A 629 9.36 14.09 -9.88
C LEU A 629 7.88 13.63 -9.86
N TYR A 630 7.07 14.08 -8.88
CA TYR A 630 5.62 13.86 -8.86
C TYR A 630 4.98 14.14 -10.22
N GLY A 631 5.38 15.23 -10.87
CA GLY A 631 4.82 15.67 -12.15
C GLY A 631 5.02 14.68 -13.29
N LEU A 632 6.01 13.78 -13.21
CA LEU A 632 6.19 12.68 -14.15
C LEU A 632 5.37 11.45 -13.75
N TYR A 633 5.33 11.14 -12.44
CA TYR A 633 4.49 10.11 -11.86
C TYR A 633 4.26 10.37 -10.37
N PRO A 634 3.05 10.21 -9.82
CA PRO A 634 1.81 9.79 -10.50
C PRO A 634 1.13 10.91 -11.31
N GLY A 635 1.60 12.15 -11.20
CA GLY A 635 1.05 13.31 -11.90
C GLY A 635 1.21 13.28 -13.42
N ASN A 636 0.78 14.36 -14.08
CA ASN A 636 0.78 14.51 -15.53
C ASN A 636 1.31 15.88 -16.01
N VAL A 637 2.19 16.49 -15.22
CA VAL A 637 2.79 17.80 -15.51
C VAL A 637 3.99 17.67 -16.44
N ILE A 638 4.79 16.62 -16.27
CA ILE A 638 6.00 16.32 -17.05
C ILE A 638 5.74 15.09 -17.91
N SER A 639 6.20 15.15 -19.15
CA SER A 639 6.02 14.08 -20.14
C SER A 639 7.24 13.97 -21.04
N ALA A 640 7.64 12.74 -21.33
CA ALA A 640 8.70 12.48 -22.31
C ALA A 640 8.31 12.91 -23.74
N ARG A 641 7.00 13.02 -24.03
CA ARG A 641 6.48 13.47 -25.33
C ARG A 641 6.22 14.97 -25.39
N ARG A 642 5.58 15.54 -24.37
CA ARG A 642 5.12 16.95 -24.36
C ARG A 642 6.15 17.92 -23.81
N THR A 643 7.06 17.45 -22.96
CA THR A 643 8.15 18.26 -22.38
C THR A 643 9.50 17.54 -22.58
N PRO A 644 9.90 17.23 -23.83
CA PRO A 644 11.13 16.48 -24.11
C PRO A 644 12.38 17.18 -23.55
N GLU A 645 12.37 18.49 -23.42
CA GLU A 645 13.44 19.29 -22.82
C GLU A 645 13.69 19.00 -21.33
N LEU A 646 12.72 18.37 -20.63
CA LEU A 646 12.85 17.99 -19.22
C LEU A 646 13.28 16.53 -19.02
N VAL A 647 13.36 15.72 -20.09
CA VAL A 647 13.71 14.29 -20.00
C VAL A 647 15.12 14.09 -19.42
N ASP A 648 16.12 14.74 -20.00
CA ASP A 648 17.50 14.62 -19.52
C ASP A 648 17.68 15.19 -18.10
N PRO A 649 17.12 16.37 -17.76
CA PRO A 649 17.10 16.85 -16.38
C PRO A 649 16.49 15.88 -15.36
N VAL A 650 15.36 15.23 -15.70
CA VAL A 650 14.75 14.20 -14.84
C VAL A 650 15.64 12.97 -14.71
N LYS A 651 16.23 12.50 -15.82
CA LYS A 651 17.18 11.37 -15.78
C LYS A 651 18.40 11.70 -14.92
N ASN A 652 18.91 12.93 -14.96
CA ASN A 652 20.02 13.36 -14.12
C ASN A 652 19.67 13.30 -12.62
N VAL A 653 18.43 13.64 -12.23
CA VAL A 653 17.94 13.44 -10.86
C VAL A 653 17.91 11.95 -10.50
N LEU A 654 17.33 11.11 -11.36
CA LEU A 654 17.21 9.68 -11.12
C LEU A 654 18.58 9.00 -11.01
N GLU A 655 19.55 9.37 -11.84
CA GLU A 655 20.91 8.86 -11.76
C GLU A 655 21.66 9.38 -10.51
N GLN A 656 21.43 10.62 -10.08
CA GLN A 656 21.95 11.12 -8.80
C GLN A 656 21.39 10.33 -7.61
N ARG A 657 20.08 10.11 -7.58
CA ARG A 657 19.37 9.35 -6.53
C ARG A 657 19.72 7.86 -6.56
N GLY A 658 20.09 7.33 -7.73
CA GLY A 658 20.42 5.93 -7.97
C GLY A 658 19.22 4.98 -7.86
N ASP A 659 19.44 3.69 -8.12
CA ASP A 659 18.39 2.65 -8.14
C ASP A 659 18.00 2.09 -6.76
N GLY A 660 18.75 2.47 -5.73
CA GLY A 660 18.54 2.03 -4.35
C GLY A 660 17.39 2.73 -3.64
N GLY A 661 17.39 2.65 -2.31
CA GLY A 661 16.38 3.27 -1.44
C GLY A 661 15.44 2.24 -0.81
N THR A 662 14.41 2.73 -0.13
CA THR A 662 13.36 1.95 0.53
C THR A 662 12.41 1.29 -0.48
N GLY A 663 11.52 0.41 0.00
CA GLY A 663 10.50 -0.26 -0.81
C GLY A 663 9.65 0.70 -1.63
N PHE A 664 9.01 1.70 -0.99
CA PHE A 664 8.23 2.73 -1.69
C PHE A 664 9.08 3.50 -2.71
N SER A 665 10.32 3.85 -2.36
CA SER A 665 11.25 4.57 -3.24
C SER A 665 11.54 3.76 -4.50
N ARG A 666 11.77 2.45 -4.38
CA ARG A 666 12.02 1.56 -5.53
C ARG A 666 10.77 1.40 -6.38
N GLY A 667 9.60 1.20 -5.77
CA GLY A 667 8.32 1.15 -6.49
C GLY A 667 8.03 2.41 -7.31
N TRP A 668 8.25 3.59 -6.72
CA TRP A 668 8.10 4.86 -7.43
C TRP A 668 9.12 5.04 -8.57
N LYS A 669 10.39 4.66 -8.35
CA LYS A 669 11.41 4.69 -9.41
C LYS A 669 11.08 3.76 -10.59
N MET A 670 10.47 2.60 -10.35
CA MET A 670 10.00 1.73 -11.43
C MET A 670 9.00 2.47 -12.32
N ALA A 671 7.99 3.11 -11.72
CA ALA A 671 6.99 3.87 -12.47
C ALA A 671 7.60 5.08 -13.22
N LEU A 672 8.56 5.78 -12.62
CA LEU A 672 9.25 6.90 -13.27
C LEU A 672 10.07 6.45 -14.49
N TRP A 673 10.85 5.36 -14.38
CA TRP A 673 11.58 4.82 -15.53
C TRP A 673 10.65 4.24 -16.60
N ALA A 674 9.50 3.69 -16.20
CA ALA A 674 8.46 3.27 -17.15
C ALA A 674 7.87 4.47 -17.92
N ARG A 675 7.62 5.61 -17.26
CA ARG A 675 7.21 6.88 -17.90
C ARG A 675 8.29 7.50 -18.79
N LEU A 676 9.53 7.07 -18.65
CA LEU A 676 10.66 7.42 -19.53
C LEU A 676 10.93 6.39 -20.62
N TYR A 677 10.05 5.39 -20.78
CA TYR A 677 10.15 4.32 -21.78
C TYR A 677 11.37 3.40 -21.59
N ASP A 678 11.90 3.27 -20.36
CA ASP A 678 13.06 2.41 -20.04
C ASP A 678 12.64 1.19 -19.19
N GLY A 679 12.16 0.16 -19.89
CA GLY A 679 11.69 -1.08 -19.28
C GLY A 679 12.79 -1.88 -18.59
N ASP A 680 14.00 -1.89 -19.16
CA ASP A 680 15.12 -2.63 -18.61
C ASP A 680 15.62 -2.02 -17.29
N ARG A 681 15.65 -0.69 -17.19
CA ARG A 681 15.99 -0.02 -15.93
C ARG A 681 14.92 -0.27 -14.87
N ALA A 682 13.64 -0.22 -15.23
CA ALA A 682 12.55 -0.56 -14.32
C ALA A 682 12.66 -2.01 -13.81
N ASN A 683 12.93 -2.98 -14.70
CA ASN A 683 13.11 -4.39 -14.32
C ASN A 683 14.36 -4.61 -13.44
N ARG A 684 15.46 -3.87 -13.68
CA ARG A 684 16.64 -3.89 -12.81
C ARG A 684 16.32 -3.42 -11.39
N ILE A 685 15.54 -2.35 -11.27
CA ILE A 685 15.10 -1.83 -9.97
C ILE A 685 14.19 -2.83 -9.26
N PHE A 686 13.28 -3.50 -9.98
CA PHE A 686 12.44 -4.57 -9.46
C PHE A 686 13.26 -5.73 -8.87
N LYS A 687 14.28 -6.22 -9.59
CA LYS A 687 15.17 -7.26 -9.08
C LYS A 687 15.92 -6.82 -7.82
N GLY A 688 16.39 -5.58 -7.79
CA GLY A 688 17.01 -4.98 -6.60
C GLY A 688 16.03 -4.81 -5.43
N TYR A 689 14.76 -4.49 -5.70
CA TYR A 689 13.69 -4.43 -4.70
C TYR A 689 13.49 -5.78 -4.03
N LEU A 690 13.36 -6.86 -4.81
CA LEU A 690 13.20 -8.22 -4.27
C LEU A 690 14.38 -8.63 -3.37
N LYS A 691 15.60 -8.24 -3.74
CA LYS A 691 16.81 -8.57 -3.00
C LYS A 691 16.93 -7.81 -1.68
N GLU A 692 16.63 -6.52 -1.68
CA GLU A 692 17.03 -5.61 -0.59
C GLU A 692 15.87 -5.06 0.23
N GLN A 693 14.69 -4.90 -0.38
CA GLN A 693 13.56 -4.16 0.20
C GLN A 693 12.23 -4.94 0.16
N CYS A 694 12.32 -6.26 0.09
CA CYS A 694 11.18 -7.17 0.10
C CYS A 694 11.39 -8.28 1.12
N TYR A 695 10.37 -8.65 1.88
CA TYR A 695 10.36 -9.83 2.74
C TYR A 695 10.03 -11.09 1.93
N ALA A 696 10.30 -12.27 2.49
CA ALA A 696 9.96 -13.53 1.83
C ALA A 696 8.44 -13.63 1.56
N SER A 697 7.63 -12.99 2.40
CA SER A 697 6.17 -12.80 2.25
C SER A 697 5.75 -11.81 1.16
N LEU A 698 6.67 -11.28 0.37
CA LEU A 698 6.48 -10.27 -0.68
C LEU A 698 6.06 -8.86 -0.21
N PHE A 699 5.92 -8.64 1.09
CA PHE A 699 5.74 -7.28 1.62
C PHE A 699 7.00 -6.43 1.47
N ALA A 700 6.79 -5.15 1.18
CA ALA A 700 7.87 -4.18 1.10
C ALA A 700 8.49 -3.87 2.48
N LYS A 701 9.73 -3.41 2.45
CA LYS A 701 10.47 -2.86 3.59
C LYS A 701 10.56 -1.35 3.46
N CYS A 702 10.42 -0.63 4.55
CA CYS A 702 10.93 0.71 4.68
C CYS A 702 12.05 0.68 5.72
N PHE A 703 13.29 0.43 5.29
CA PHE A 703 14.40 -0.02 6.15
C PHE A 703 14.14 -1.42 6.72
N THR A 704 13.61 -1.53 7.94
CA THR A 704 13.29 -2.80 8.61
C THR A 704 11.82 -2.96 8.97
N PRO A 705 10.98 -1.92 9.09
CA PRO A 705 9.54 -2.14 9.17
C PRO A 705 8.94 -2.68 7.86
N LEU A 706 8.01 -3.61 8.00
CA LEU A 706 7.07 -4.01 6.94
C LEU A 706 6.15 -2.83 6.61
N GLN A 707 5.98 -2.56 5.32
CA GLN A 707 5.10 -1.54 4.77
C GLN A 707 4.41 -2.08 3.51
N VAL A 708 3.17 -1.65 3.23
CA VAL A 708 2.43 -2.10 2.04
C VAL A 708 2.62 -1.22 0.81
N ASP A 709 2.99 0.05 1.03
CA ASP A 709 3.19 1.05 -0.01
C ASP A 709 4.06 0.54 -1.17
N GLY A 710 5.26 0.02 -0.90
CA GLY A 710 6.17 -0.49 -1.91
C GLY A 710 5.61 -1.69 -2.68
N SER A 711 4.81 -2.55 -2.05
CA SER A 711 4.16 -3.68 -2.73
C SER A 711 3.10 -3.20 -3.72
N PHE A 712 2.32 -2.18 -3.34
CA PHE A 712 1.39 -1.50 -4.24
C PHE A 712 2.11 -0.72 -5.35
N GLY A 713 3.20 -0.02 -5.00
CA GLY A 713 4.05 0.70 -5.94
C GLY A 713 4.70 -0.20 -6.99
N VAL A 714 5.12 -1.41 -6.63
CA VAL A 714 5.62 -2.42 -7.58
C VAL A 714 4.52 -2.86 -8.55
N THR A 715 3.29 -3.06 -8.05
CA THR A 715 2.13 -3.41 -8.90
C THR A 715 1.82 -2.29 -9.91
N ALA A 716 1.85 -1.04 -9.45
CA ALA A 716 1.67 0.13 -10.29
C ALA A 716 2.83 0.29 -11.30
N GLY A 717 4.08 0.09 -10.88
CA GLY A 717 5.25 0.14 -11.75
C GLY A 717 5.20 -0.90 -12.87
N ILE A 718 4.84 -2.15 -12.55
CA ILE A 718 4.63 -3.21 -13.56
C ILE A 718 3.50 -2.83 -14.53
N THR A 719 2.42 -2.22 -14.03
CA THR A 719 1.34 -1.73 -14.88
C THR A 719 1.85 -0.67 -15.86
N GLU A 720 2.54 0.34 -15.36
CA GLU A 720 3.07 1.46 -16.18
C GLU A 720 4.11 1.01 -17.20
N MET A 721 4.77 -0.14 -17.00
CA MET A 721 5.64 -0.76 -17.99
C MET A 721 4.85 -1.34 -19.18
N LEU A 722 3.63 -1.83 -18.91
CA LEU A 722 2.81 -2.58 -19.87
C LEU A 722 1.69 -1.76 -20.51
N ILE A 723 1.16 -0.75 -19.81
CA ILE A 723 0.11 0.14 -20.30
C ILE A 723 0.16 1.50 -19.63
N GLN A 724 0.00 2.56 -20.42
CA GLN A 724 -0.15 3.94 -19.97
C GLN A 724 -1.40 4.56 -20.60
N SER A 725 -2.06 5.47 -19.88
CA SER A 725 -3.27 6.16 -20.38
C SER A 725 -3.40 7.62 -19.93
N HIS A 726 -2.31 8.20 -19.44
CA HIS A 726 -2.32 9.52 -18.78
C HIS A 726 -2.25 10.69 -19.77
N GLU A 727 -1.82 10.48 -21.01
CA GLU A 727 -1.59 11.55 -22.01
C GLU A 727 -2.75 11.75 -23.00
N GLY A 728 -3.98 11.42 -22.58
CA GLY A 728 -5.16 11.52 -23.46
C GLY A 728 -5.14 10.49 -24.61
N MET A 729 -4.38 9.41 -24.47
CA MET A 729 -4.38 8.24 -25.34
C MET A 729 -3.92 7.02 -24.54
N ILE A 730 -4.35 5.84 -24.99
CA ILE A 730 -3.86 4.55 -24.50
C ILE A 730 -2.56 4.20 -25.23
N GLU A 731 -1.53 3.84 -24.48
CA GLU A 731 -0.27 3.34 -25.01
C GLU A 731 0.01 1.96 -24.40
N LEU A 732 0.29 0.98 -25.27
CA LEU A 732 0.54 -0.40 -24.88
C LEU A 732 2.03 -0.73 -25.03
N LEU A 733 2.55 -1.50 -24.07
CA LEU A 733 3.95 -1.90 -23.97
C LEU A 733 4.96 -0.72 -24.01
N PRO A 734 4.70 0.42 -23.35
CA PRO A 734 5.57 1.59 -23.44
C PRO A 734 6.99 1.30 -22.94
N ALA A 735 7.14 0.49 -21.89
CA ALA A 735 8.44 0.18 -21.30
C ALA A 735 8.57 -1.33 -21.02
N LEU A 736 8.37 -2.14 -22.07
CA LEU A 736 8.51 -3.60 -21.99
C LEU A 736 9.99 -4.01 -21.84
N PRO A 737 10.39 -4.72 -20.76
CA PRO A 737 11.76 -5.21 -20.59
C PRO A 737 12.15 -6.25 -21.63
N ASP A 738 13.46 -6.35 -21.87
CA ASP A 738 14.01 -7.33 -22.79
C ASP A 738 13.72 -8.78 -22.38
N GLU A 739 13.59 -9.02 -21.08
CA GLU A 739 13.31 -10.33 -20.49
C GLU A 739 11.85 -10.78 -20.65
N TRP A 740 10.95 -9.94 -21.17
CA TRP A 740 9.52 -10.24 -21.35
C TRP A 740 9.13 -10.30 -22.85
N PRO A 741 9.75 -11.19 -23.64
CA PRO A 741 9.57 -11.20 -25.11
C PRO A 741 8.14 -11.56 -25.56
N GLU A 742 7.36 -12.23 -24.71
CA GLU A 742 5.98 -12.63 -24.96
C GLU A 742 5.16 -12.61 -23.67
N GLY A 743 3.85 -12.48 -23.80
CA GLY A 743 2.95 -12.46 -22.66
C GLY A 743 1.55 -11.98 -23.03
N SER A 744 0.69 -11.89 -22.02
CA SER A 744 -0.64 -11.28 -22.17
C SER A 744 -1.08 -10.59 -20.90
N PHE A 745 -1.84 -9.51 -21.05
CA PHE A 745 -2.42 -8.76 -19.95
C PHE A 745 -3.90 -8.53 -20.24
N LYS A 746 -4.77 -9.09 -19.39
CA LYS A 746 -6.21 -9.14 -19.61
C LYS A 746 -6.94 -8.42 -18.49
N GLY A 747 -7.94 -7.62 -18.85
CA GLY A 747 -8.84 -6.92 -17.93
C GLY A 747 -8.26 -5.70 -17.24
N VAL A 748 -7.08 -5.22 -17.67
CA VAL A 748 -6.47 -3.99 -17.15
C VAL A 748 -7.28 -2.77 -17.58
N CYS A 749 -7.47 -1.79 -16.70
CA CYS A 749 -8.25 -0.59 -17.03
C CYS A 749 -7.36 0.59 -17.45
N ALA A 750 -7.95 1.46 -18.28
CA ALA A 750 -7.35 2.71 -18.74
C ALA A 750 -8.32 3.87 -18.57
N ARG A 751 -7.78 5.08 -18.42
CA ARG A 751 -8.57 6.33 -18.39
C ARG A 751 -9.46 6.44 -19.63
N GLY A 752 -10.61 7.08 -19.47
CA GLY A 752 -11.68 7.15 -20.46
C GLY A 752 -12.74 6.05 -20.29
N GLY A 753 -12.61 5.17 -19.30
CA GLY A 753 -13.56 4.08 -19.07
C GLY A 753 -13.36 2.91 -20.02
N PHE A 754 -12.12 2.43 -20.15
CA PHE A 754 -11.78 1.29 -21.00
C PHE A 754 -11.19 0.15 -20.18
N GLU A 755 -11.56 -1.08 -20.53
CA GLU A 755 -10.92 -2.31 -20.07
C GLU A 755 -10.28 -3.02 -21.26
N LEU A 756 -9.03 -3.40 -21.12
CA LEU A 756 -8.22 -3.91 -22.22
C LEU A 756 -7.75 -5.34 -21.96
N SER A 757 -7.71 -6.12 -23.02
CA SER A 757 -7.03 -7.41 -23.07
C SER A 757 -6.12 -7.46 -24.28
N PHE A 758 -4.82 -7.61 -24.07
CA PHE A 758 -3.85 -7.65 -25.16
C PHE A 758 -2.78 -8.72 -24.94
N ALA A 759 -2.18 -9.14 -26.04
CA ALA A 759 -1.09 -10.11 -26.06
C ALA A 759 0.05 -9.60 -26.94
N TRP A 760 1.25 -10.08 -26.64
CA TRP A 760 2.44 -9.77 -27.43
C TRP A 760 3.31 -10.99 -27.62
N GLN A 761 4.03 -11.00 -28.74
CA GLN A 761 5.04 -11.99 -29.08
C GLN A 761 6.19 -11.31 -29.80
N ASN A 762 7.43 -11.70 -29.50
CA ASN A 762 8.62 -11.01 -29.99
C ASN A 762 8.61 -9.50 -29.71
N LYS A 763 8.04 -9.10 -28.56
CA LYS A 763 7.82 -7.70 -28.13
C LYS A 763 6.89 -6.89 -29.03
N GLU A 764 6.10 -7.54 -29.86
CA GLU A 764 5.12 -6.89 -30.73
C GLU A 764 3.70 -7.30 -30.35
N LEU A 765 2.76 -6.35 -30.37
CA LEU A 765 1.34 -6.62 -30.16
C LEU A 765 0.81 -7.58 -31.22
N THR A 766 0.07 -8.59 -30.78
CA THR A 766 -0.56 -9.58 -31.67
C THR A 766 -2.08 -9.49 -31.68
N ALA A 767 -2.69 -9.07 -30.56
CA ALA A 767 -4.13 -8.85 -30.45
C ALA A 767 -4.41 -7.80 -29.37
N VAL A 768 -5.41 -6.95 -29.61
CA VAL A 768 -5.93 -6.00 -28.61
C VAL A 768 -7.45 -6.03 -28.65
N GLU A 769 -8.08 -6.39 -27.53
CA GLU A 769 -9.50 -6.26 -27.29
C GLU A 769 -9.74 -5.11 -26.30
N ILE A 770 -10.73 -4.27 -26.58
CA ILE A 770 -11.12 -3.13 -25.76
C ILE A 770 -12.61 -3.22 -25.46
N LEU A 771 -12.97 -3.30 -24.19
CA LEU A 771 -14.33 -3.10 -23.71
C LEU A 771 -14.52 -1.62 -23.35
N SER A 772 -15.51 -0.97 -23.95
CA SER A 772 -15.91 0.38 -23.57
C SER A 772 -16.89 0.33 -22.39
N LYS A 773 -16.48 0.80 -21.22
CA LYS A 773 -17.33 0.89 -20.01
C LYS A 773 -18.16 2.18 -19.96
N SER A 774 -17.73 3.21 -20.68
CA SER A 774 -18.31 4.56 -20.63
C SER A 774 -18.95 5.03 -21.93
N GLY A 775 -18.58 4.46 -23.08
CA GLY A 775 -19.00 4.95 -24.41
C GLY A 775 -18.24 6.20 -24.89
N LYS A 776 -17.13 6.58 -24.25
CA LYS A 776 -16.28 7.69 -24.75
C LYS A 776 -15.50 7.28 -26.01
N ASN A 777 -14.98 8.24 -26.76
CA ASN A 777 -14.09 7.93 -27.89
C ASN A 777 -12.84 7.20 -27.39
N CYS A 778 -12.44 6.14 -28.09
CA CYS A 778 -11.22 5.41 -27.79
C CYS A 778 -10.08 5.96 -28.65
N ARG A 779 -9.05 6.50 -28.00
CA ARG A 779 -7.83 6.98 -28.65
C ARG A 779 -6.64 6.12 -28.20
N ILE A 780 -5.98 5.43 -29.13
CA ILE A 780 -4.94 4.45 -28.83
C ILE A 780 -3.75 4.59 -29.80
N ASN A 781 -2.53 4.54 -29.26
CA ASN A 781 -1.30 4.58 -30.03
C ASN A 781 -0.96 3.18 -30.59
N ILE A 782 -1.01 3.03 -31.91
CA ILE A 782 -0.67 1.78 -32.59
C ILE A 782 0.16 2.10 -33.85
N SER A 783 1.39 1.61 -33.88
CA SER A 783 2.36 1.92 -34.92
C SER A 783 2.20 1.11 -36.22
N LYS A 784 1.44 0.01 -36.18
CA LYS A 784 1.23 -0.90 -37.33
C LYS A 784 -0.05 -0.56 -38.10
N ALA A 785 -0.11 -1.00 -39.35
CA ALA A 785 -1.37 -1.02 -40.09
C ALA A 785 -2.34 -1.99 -39.40
N VAL A 786 -3.52 -1.49 -39.03
CA VAL A 786 -4.52 -2.26 -38.30
C VAL A 786 -5.90 -2.15 -38.90
N ARG A 787 -6.73 -3.17 -38.65
CA ARG A 787 -8.18 -3.15 -38.80
C ARG A 787 -8.81 -3.05 -37.41
N VAL A 788 -9.87 -2.26 -37.30
CA VAL A 788 -10.68 -2.17 -36.08
C VAL A 788 -12.05 -2.76 -36.38
N SER A 789 -12.53 -3.67 -35.54
CA SER A 789 -13.86 -4.25 -35.68
C SER A 789 -14.65 -4.20 -34.38
N CYS A 790 -15.97 -4.09 -34.50
CA CYS A 790 -16.92 -4.16 -33.40
C CYS A 790 -17.97 -5.22 -33.74
N ASN A 791 -18.17 -6.20 -32.87
CA ASN A 791 -19.12 -7.31 -33.10
C ASN A 791 -18.92 -8.01 -34.47
N GLY A 792 -17.64 -8.18 -34.88
CA GLY A 792 -17.26 -8.83 -36.13
C GLY A 792 -17.42 -7.99 -37.40
N LYS A 793 -17.78 -6.71 -37.28
CA LYS A 793 -17.87 -5.76 -38.40
C LYS A 793 -16.75 -4.73 -38.31
N GLU A 794 -16.03 -4.55 -39.41
CA GLU A 794 -15.02 -3.50 -39.52
C GLU A 794 -15.67 -2.11 -39.36
N ILE A 795 -14.98 -1.22 -38.65
CA ILE A 795 -15.39 0.18 -38.44
C ILE A 795 -14.30 1.12 -38.91
N ASP A 796 -14.72 2.32 -39.31
CA ASP A 796 -13.80 3.40 -39.65
C ASP A 796 -13.18 4.01 -38.39
N PHE A 797 -11.95 4.52 -38.53
CA PHE A 797 -11.23 5.27 -37.49
C PHE A 797 -10.44 6.41 -38.13
N SER A 798 -10.19 7.49 -37.38
CA SER A 798 -9.29 8.56 -37.79
C SER A 798 -7.86 8.26 -37.35
N LYS A 799 -6.88 8.71 -38.15
CA LYS A 799 -5.46 8.71 -37.77
C LYS A 799 -5.03 10.13 -37.42
N HIS A 800 -4.25 10.28 -36.36
CA HIS A 800 -3.73 11.55 -35.89
C HIS A 800 -2.23 11.66 -36.16
N ASP A 801 -1.72 12.89 -36.23
CA ASP A 801 -0.32 13.18 -36.57
C ASP A 801 0.68 12.60 -35.55
N ASP A 802 0.24 12.34 -34.32
CA ASP A 802 1.03 11.72 -33.28
C ASP A 802 1.02 10.18 -33.30
N GLY A 803 0.44 9.59 -34.36
CA GLY A 803 0.40 8.14 -34.58
C GLY A 803 -0.77 7.44 -33.89
N ALA A 804 -1.58 8.15 -33.11
CA ALA A 804 -2.78 7.57 -32.51
C ALA A 804 -3.88 7.34 -33.55
N ILE A 805 -4.69 6.29 -33.32
CA ILE A 805 -5.98 6.13 -33.98
C ILE A 805 -7.10 6.49 -33.00
N GLU A 806 -8.20 7.03 -33.52
CA GLU A 806 -9.39 7.35 -32.73
C GLU A 806 -10.65 6.80 -33.40
N PHE A 807 -11.53 6.20 -32.60
CA PHE A 807 -12.84 5.73 -33.05
C PHE A 807 -13.89 5.90 -31.94
N ALA A 808 -15.13 6.15 -32.37
CA ALA A 808 -16.26 6.24 -31.45
C ALA A 808 -16.58 4.86 -30.86
N THR A 809 -16.97 4.83 -29.58
CA THR A 809 -17.38 3.59 -28.93
C THR A 809 -18.79 3.68 -28.36
N VAL A 810 -19.39 2.52 -28.08
CA VAL A 810 -20.67 2.38 -27.40
C VAL A 810 -20.44 1.65 -26.09
N LYS A 811 -21.05 2.15 -25.01
CA LYS A 811 -20.96 1.52 -23.68
C LYS A 811 -21.44 0.07 -23.74
N GLY A 812 -20.60 -0.85 -23.28
CA GLY A 812 -20.84 -2.29 -23.25
C GLY A 812 -20.32 -3.05 -24.47
N ASP A 813 -19.98 -2.37 -25.56
CA ASP A 813 -19.46 -3.01 -26.77
C ASP A 813 -17.96 -3.33 -26.68
N ARG A 814 -17.54 -4.36 -27.42
CA ARG A 814 -16.15 -4.81 -27.53
C ARG A 814 -15.60 -4.52 -28.91
N TYR A 815 -14.39 -3.97 -28.92
CA TYR A 815 -13.64 -3.60 -30.11
C TYR A 815 -12.38 -4.45 -30.20
N LEU A 816 -12.13 -5.03 -31.36
CA LEU A 816 -10.94 -5.81 -31.65
C LEU A 816 -10.05 -5.04 -32.63
N ILE A 817 -8.78 -4.92 -32.30
CA ILE A 817 -7.75 -4.33 -33.16
C ILE A 817 -6.77 -5.41 -33.58
N GLU A 818 -6.65 -5.61 -34.89
CA GLU A 818 -5.84 -6.66 -35.51
C GLU A 818 -4.85 -6.06 -36.50
N ALA A 819 -3.62 -6.57 -36.52
CA ALA A 819 -2.63 -6.19 -37.53
C ALA A 819 -3.04 -6.66 -38.93
N ILE A 820 -2.74 -5.85 -39.96
CA ILE A 820 -2.99 -6.16 -41.38
C ILE A 820 -1.78 -6.85 -42.00
#